data_AF-A0A2D5BMN8-F1
#
_entry.id   AF-A0A2D5BMN8-F1
#
_cell.length_a   1.000
_cell.length_b   1.000
_cell.length_c   1.000
_cell.angle_alpha   90.00
_cell.angle_beta   90.00
_cell.angle_gamma   90.00
#
_symmetry.space_group_name_H-M   'P 1'
#
loop_
_entity.id
_entity.type
_entity.pdbx_description
1 polymer ?
#
loop_
_entity_poly.entity_id
_entity_poly.type
_entity_poly.pdbx_seq_one_letter_code
_entity_poly.pdbx_strand_id
1 'polypeptide(L)'
;MKTVRRSLACALLCLWLSPALSAQQGAGLEARMLVKVIDGRLVARCDLSTKFRRIPVNLFIDYDRPCALELHNRAADPLGVDKGGGQPITVHLPGFNLQVDGREHGDEDILDDFTRLYSRELGENACVGTLGSKVLGGYHIVFDLNAGQILLRPPSRRSGEPPSENEGEVVTSCTLVNDLVWVPVRLADGSLATMNVGTSRHDSVVDEDICDDLDKPAGDIGGVKLKTLDLHQYVAMRPEELVQVHPDRALGTLGLGALQSLRVEIDRVNKWVKVTPTRAPAFPTEDLEFFHARLEEEPDPLLQWLEKHKGARLSRECAELLLELQIETEAEPAEFAPAIEWMDRTRVADLRCTEALTTMKTLLEARRPDVAIMAGEIGVKSGRDDRYPESVHKLHSKLGELMLEDPERRRKAWEHLLSAAFGLPEDGMINLHLGRFYELEKRYRRAMSRYVQAVVQPESGPMAVTALERLQQKMSGEPLSVDLIDKMIAGKVYNFGAATRFEPKPENTSNRVVLVEFFTNGHFGQRLPEGWRSFAIGGAMAAEGLLSHYERDQCAVLMYHVEQPEPTALMNALSMHMAEYYRDPRPIYTKVNGVETGPGAEKWRKGEQVYEANRERVVSALVKETDWEIDLTAKIEAGVVSGEAVVKGPAASGLYVQIVLAERGVLYPGKAQVVVNRMVARATLTGKLDGVRYAPEGGKMTIPFNEALADVTAANEAYLDRYEQGGGKSCSRLSTTIDPRQVSLVAYIRNVGTREVLQAVQINPVGAELKEKR
;
A
#
# COMPACT_ATOMS: atom_id res chain seq x y z
N MET A 1 22.19 -19.34 57.61
CA MET A 1 23.62 -19.74 57.53
C MET A 1 24.16 -19.38 56.16
N LYS A 2 25.28 -18.64 56.14
CA LYS A 2 26.21 -18.34 55.03
C LYS A 2 25.76 -17.44 53.87
N THR A 3 25.78 -16.14 54.19
CA THR A 3 26.51 -15.05 53.53
C THR A 3 27.47 -15.39 52.36
N VAL A 4 27.36 -14.62 51.28
CA VAL A 4 28.49 -13.98 50.58
C VAL A 4 28.14 -12.51 50.30
N ARG A 5 29.01 -11.61 50.76
CA ARG A 5 29.03 -10.16 50.53
C ARG A 5 29.98 -9.82 49.39
N ARG A 6 29.66 -8.73 48.66
CA ARG A 6 30.50 -7.74 47.90
C ARG A 6 29.83 -7.45 46.55
N SER A 7 29.54 -6.23 46.11
CA SER A 7 30.05 -4.89 46.48
C SER A 7 29.01 -3.80 46.27
N LEU A 8 28.96 -2.85 47.21
CA LEU A 8 28.41 -1.50 47.02
C LEU A 8 29.27 -0.71 46.04
N ALA A 9 28.62 0.27 45.39
CA ALA A 9 29.15 1.54 44.86
C ALA A 9 28.96 1.76 43.35
N CYS A 10 27.72 2.06 42.94
CA CYS A 10 27.39 3.00 41.86
C CYS A 10 25.96 3.52 42.09
N ALA A 11 25.75 4.17 43.23
CA ALA A 11 24.58 5.02 43.46
C ALA A 11 25.06 6.46 43.28
N LEU A 12 25.07 6.92 42.03
CA LEU A 12 25.40 8.29 41.66
C LEU A 12 24.31 8.78 40.71
N LEU A 13 23.40 9.55 41.29
CA LEU A 13 22.53 10.56 40.67
C LEU A 13 22.12 10.30 39.21
N CYS A 14 21.02 9.58 39.01
CA CYS A 14 20.08 9.92 37.93
C CYS A 14 18.94 10.72 38.57
N LEU A 15 19.22 11.99 38.85
CA LEU A 15 18.17 12.99 38.98
C LEU A 15 17.37 12.96 37.69
N TRP A 16 16.10 12.65 37.81
CA TRP A 16 15.10 12.85 36.77
C TRP A 16 15.11 14.33 36.39
N LEU A 17 15.80 14.66 35.29
CA LEU A 17 15.56 15.89 34.57
C LEU A 17 14.29 15.66 33.75
N SER A 18 13.14 16.01 34.33
CA SER A 18 11.96 16.31 33.51
C SER A 18 12.40 17.32 32.45
N PRO A 19 12.11 17.11 31.15
CA PRO A 19 12.32 18.15 30.16
C PRO A 19 11.49 19.36 30.60
N ALA A 20 12.17 20.45 30.92
CA ALA A 20 11.53 21.69 31.27
C ALA A 20 10.82 22.20 30.01
N LEU A 21 9.48 22.12 29.99
CA LEU A 21 8.67 22.86 29.03
C LEU A 21 9.09 24.33 29.09
N SER A 22 9.81 24.80 28.07
CA SER A 22 10.12 26.21 27.91
C SER A 22 8.88 26.93 27.39
N ALA A 23 8.00 27.34 28.30
CA ALA A 23 6.94 28.27 27.98
C ALA A 23 7.54 29.66 27.75
N GLN A 24 7.81 30.06 26.50
CA GLN A 24 8.09 31.48 26.21
C GLN A 24 8.01 31.90 24.72
N GLN A 25 7.03 32.75 24.41
CA GLN A 25 7.16 34.16 23.96
C GLN A 25 5.92 34.54 23.13
N GLY A 26 5.08 35.43 23.69
CA GLY A 26 3.91 36.03 23.02
C GLY A 26 2.58 35.94 23.75
N ALA A 27 2.55 35.53 25.03
CA ALA A 27 1.31 35.21 25.73
C ALA A 27 0.53 36.47 26.16
N GLY A 28 -0.69 36.62 25.66
CA GLY A 28 -1.76 37.12 26.52
C GLY A 28 -1.84 36.25 27.79
N LEU A 29 -2.34 36.80 28.90
CA LEU A 29 -2.43 36.09 30.20
C LEU A 29 -3.22 34.76 30.14
N GLU A 30 -3.93 34.51 29.04
CA GLU A 30 -4.78 33.35 28.78
C GLU A 30 -4.76 33.02 27.28
N ALA A 31 -4.59 31.74 26.95
CA ALA A 31 -4.69 31.21 25.60
C ALA A 31 -6.02 30.49 25.41
N ARG A 32 -6.65 30.67 24.24
CA ARG A 32 -7.95 30.08 23.91
C ARG A 32 -7.80 29.08 22.76
N MET A 33 -8.00 27.81 23.05
CA MET A 33 -8.07 26.74 22.07
C MET A 33 -9.54 26.50 21.70
N LEU A 34 -9.89 26.74 20.44
CA LEU A 34 -11.23 26.42 19.93
C LEU A 34 -11.31 24.93 19.65
N VAL A 35 -12.35 24.29 20.19
CA VAL A 35 -12.55 22.84 20.10
C VAL A 35 -13.97 22.50 19.68
N LYS A 36 -14.14 21.32 19.08
CA LYS A 36 -15.44 20.72 18.75
C LYS A 36 -15.44 19.26 19.16
N VAL A 37 -16.59 18.76 19.59
CA VAL A 37 -16.82 17.32 19.72
C VAL A 37 -17.34 16.82 18.39
N ILE A 38 -16.59 15.93 17.75
CA ILE A 38 -16.95 15.28 16.47
C ILE A 38 -16.90 13.78 16.74
N ASP A 39 -18.03 13.11 16.59
CA ASP A 39 -18.20 11.67 16.84
C ASP A 39 -17.50 11.16 18.12
N GLY A 40 -17.76 11.86 19.23
CA GLY A 40 -17.23 11.50 20.54
C GLY A 40 -15.73 11.73 20.75
N ARG A 41 -15.05 12.45 19.85
CA ARG A 41 -13.66 12.93 20.01
C ARG A 41 -13.60 14.44 20.14
N LEU A 42 -12.71 14.95 20.98
CA LEU A 42 -12.47 16.38 21.12
C LEU A 42 -11.39 16.85 20.15
N VAL A 43 -11.77 17.68 19.18
CA VAL A 43 -10.91 18.08 18.06
C VAL A 43 -10.58 19.56 18.11
N ALA A 44 -9.30 19.91 17.95
CA ALA A 44 -8.83 21.28 17.77
C ALA A 44 -8.20 21.48 16.40
N ARG A 45 -8.50 22.60 15.75
CA ARG A 45 -7.83 23.04 14.52
C ARG A 45 -6.59 23.87 14.88
N CYS A 46 -5.44 23.56 14.27
CA CYS A 46 -4.18 24.26 14.51
C CYS A 46 -3.24 24.16 13.30
N ASP A 47 -2.08 24.81 13.38
CA ASP A 47 -0.96 24.50 12.47
C ASP A 47 0.17 23.81 13.22
N LEU A 48 0.84 22.89 12.55
CA LEU A 48 2.12 22.32 13.01
C LEU A 48 3.25 22.91 12.20
N SER A 49 4.37 23.25 12.85
CA SER A 49 5.58 23.65 12.13
C SER A 49 6.87 23.13 12.74
N THR A 50 7.84 22.90 11.87
CA THR A 50 9.27 22.79 12.20
C THR A 50 10.04 23.83 11.40
N LYS A 51 11.38 23.81 11.45
CA LYS A 51 12.21 24.64 10.56
C LYS A 51 12.03 24.32 9.06
N PHE A 52 11.47 23.15 8.72
CA PHE A 52 11.34 22.71 7.33
C PHE A 52 10.02 23.14 6.70
N ARG A 53 8.92 23.08 7.44
CA ARG A 53 7.58 23.29 6.90
C ARG A 53 6.59 23.68 7.99
N ARG A 54 5.52 24.35 7.58
CA ARG A 54 4.29 24.57 8.36
C ARG A 54 3.10 23.98 7.60
N ILE A 55 2.22 23.26 8.29
CA ILE A 55 1.03 22.63 7.72
C ILE A 55 -0.20 22.85 8.61
N PRO A 56 -1.37 23.18 8.04
CA PRO A 56 -2.63 23.23 8.77
C PRO A 56 -3.18 21.82 9.01
N VAL A 57 -3.67 21.55 10.23
CA VAL A 57 -4.12 20.22 10.65
C VAL A 57 -5.25 20.30 11.68
N ASN A 58 -5.87 19.16 11.97
CA ASN A 58 -6.67 18.93 13.17
C ASN A 58 -5.93 17.96 14.11
N LEU A 59 -6.13 18.11 15.42
CA LEU A 59 -5.60 17.22 16.46
C LEU A 59 -6.71 16.80 17.42
N PHE A 60 -6.65 15.55 17.90
CA PHE A 60 -7.36 15.14 19.10
C PHE A 60 -6.74 15.79 20.34
N ILE A 61 -7.59 16.14 21.31
CA ILE A 61 -7.20 16.70 22.59
C ILE A 61 -7.58 15.70 23.68
N ASP A 62 -6.59 14.94 24.16
CA ASP A 62 -6.79 13.80 25.06
C ASP A 62 -6.07 14.05 26.41
N TYR A 63 -6.76 14.71 27.34
CA TYR A 63 -6.20 15.12 28.63
C TYR A 63 -5.93 13.96 29.59
N ASP A 64 -6.53 12.81 29.32
CA ASP A 64 -6.35 11.54 30.02
C ASP A 64 -5.35 10.59 29.36
N ARG A 65 -4.71 11.01 28.25
CA ARG A 65 -3.67 10.22 27.56
C ARG A 65 -2.26 10.73 27.91
N PRO A 66 -1.36 9.88 28.45
CA PRO A 66 -0.02 10.27 28.89
C PRO A 66 0.98 10.40 27.72
N CYS A 67 0.60 11.10 26.66
CA CYS A 67 1.48 11.44 25.53
C CYS A 67 1.72 12.95 25.47
N ALA A 68 2.78 13.36 24.79
CA ALA A 68 3.03 14.77 24.50
C ALA A 68 2.32 15.16 23.19
N LEU A 69 2.82 14.64 22.07
CA LEU A 69 2.22 14.80 20.74
C LEU A 69 2.45 13.52 19.94
N GLU A 70 1.38 12.80 19.65
CA GLU A 70 1.38 11.69 18.70
C GLU A 70 1.10 12.19 17.29
N LEU A 71 1.82 11.71 16.27
CA LEU A 71 1.59 12.10 14.88
C LEU A 71 1.64 10.92 13.90
N HIS A 72 0.75 10.97 12.92
CA HIS A 72 0.79 10.16 11.71
C HIS A 72 2.02 10.53 10.84
N ASN A 73 2.66 9.53 10.25
CA ASN A 73 3.81 9.68 9.34
C ASN A 73 3.53 10.64 8.16
N ARG A 74 2.30 10.68 7.63
CA ARG A 74 1.92 11.62 6.55
C ARG A 74 2.11 13.09 6.92
N ALA A 75 1.98 13.43 8.21
CA ALA A 75 2.28 14.76 8.72
C ALA A 75 3.76 14.89 9.13
N ALA A 76 4.35 13.85 9.74
CA ALA A 76 5.72 13.87 10.24
C ALA A 76 6.78 14.00 9.13
N ASP A 77 6.61 13.27 8.02
CA ASP A 77 7.54 13.25 6.88
C ASP A 77 7.75 14.64 6.24
N PRO A 78 6.71 15.37 5.82
CA PRO A 78 6.88 16.70 5.25
C PRO A 78 7.32 17.74 6.28
N LEU A 79 7.04 17.52 7.57
CA LEU A 79 7.57 18.33 8.66
C LEU A 79 9.05 18.00 8.96
N GLY A 80 9.59 16.88 8.48
CA GLY A 80 10.96 16.47 8.74
C GLY A 80 11.26 16.25 10.21
N VAL A 81 10.26 15.82 11.00
CA VAL A 81 10.36 15.66 12.46
C VAL A 81 11.52 14.74 12.85
N ASP A 82 11.68 13.63 12.12
CA ASP A 82 12.68 12.60 12.44
C ASP A 82 14.05 12.88 11.79
N LYS A 83 14.21 14.01 11.09
CA LYS A 83 15.47 14.35 10.40
C LYS A 83 16.52 14.91 11.37
N GLY A 84 17.68 14.27 11.39
CA GLY A 84 18.86 14.76 12.13
C GLY A 84 18.77 14.57 13.65
N GLY A 85 18.14 13.48 14.10
CA GLY A 85 18.07 13.12 15.53
C GLY A 85 16.81 13.60 16.27
N GLY A 86 15.78 14.05 15.56
CA GLY A 86 14.56 14.62 16.15
C GLY A 86 14.63 16.15 16.24
N GLN A 87 13.50 16.83 15.99
CA GLN A 87 13.41 18.29 16.10
C GLN A 87 12.10 18.71 16.76
N PRO A 88 12.14 19.84 17.50
CA PRO A 88 10.95 20.34 18.17
C PRO A 88 9.89 20.77 17.15
N ILE A 89 8.64 20.49 17.49
CA ILE A 89 7.45 20.84 16.74
C ILE A 89 6.75 21.98 17.47
N THR A 90 6.35 23.00 16.74
CA THR A 90 5.50 24.07 17.26
C THR A 90 4.05 23.83 16.84
N VAL A 91 3.14 23.75 17.80
CA VAL A 91 1.69 23.75 17.61
C VAL A 91 1.20 25.20 17.72
N HIS A 92 0.72 25.75 16.61
CA HIS A 92 0.20 27.11 16.55
C HIS A 92 -1.30 27.10 16.79
N LEU A 93 -1.71 27.75 17.89
CA LEU A 93 -3.10 27.97 18.26
C LEU A 93 -3.42 29.46 18.14
N PRO A 94 -4.70 29.85 18.05
CA PRO A 94 -5.08 31.26 18.04
C PRO A 94 -4.53 32.04 19.24
N GLY A 95 -3.56 32.92 18.99
CA GLY A 95 -2.94 33.76 20.02
C GLY A 95 -1.93 33.08 20.94
N PHE A 96 -1.53 31.82 20.65
CA PHE A 96 -0.63 31.06 21.52
C PHE A 96 0.09 29.92 20.78
N ASN A 97 1.35 29.67 21.12
CA ASN A 97 2.14 28.58 20.53
C ASN A 97 2.63 27.64 21.61
N LEU A 98 2.52 26.34 21.35
CA LEU A 98 3.10 25.27 22.17
C LEU A 98 4.31 24.70 21.46
N GLN A 99 5.42 24.50 22.16
CA GLN A 99 6.57 23.76 21.64
C GLN A 99 6.61 22.37 22.28
N VAL A 100 6.79 21.35 21.45
CA VAL A 100 6.92 19.96 21.85
C VAL A 100 8.25 19.44 21.30
N ASP A 101 9.05 18.75 22.13
CA ASP A 101 10.43 18.40 21.77
C ASP A 101 10.55 17.38 20.63
N GLY A 102 9.51 16.56 20.42
CA GLY A 102 9.44 15.55 19.37
C GLY A 102 8.05 14.94 19.28
N ARG A 103 7.89 13.91 18.44
CA ARG A 103 6.64 13.17 18.31
C ARG A 103 6.74 11.78 18.93
N GLU A 104 5.59 11.26 19.34
CA GLU A 104 5.31 9.84 19.50
C GLU A 104 4.59 9.33 18.23
N HIS A 105 4.63 8.03 17.96
CA HIS A 105 3.91 7.46 16.81
C HIS A 105 2.41 7.37 17.14
N GLY A 106 1.57 8.03 16.35
CA GLY A 106 0.12 7.94 16.50
C GLY A 106 -0.45 6.69 15.86
N ASP A 107 -1.65 6.32 16.29
CA ASP A 107 -2.44 5.26 15.66
C ASP A 107 -2.94 5.74 14.29
N GLU A 108 -2.27 5.29 13.22
CA GLU A 108 -2.54 5.78 11.87
C GLU A 108 -3.91 5.34 11.35
N ASP A 109 -4.37 4.15 11.73
CA ASP A 109 -5.65 3.60 11.29
C ASP A 109 -6.81 4.42 11.87
N ILE A 110 -6.76 4.72 13.18
CA ILE A 110 -7.77 5.58 13.84
C ILE A 110 -7.79 6.98 13.21
N LEU A 111 -6.62 7.56 12.93
CA LEU A 111 -6.52 8.92 12.38
C LEU A 111 -7.00 9.00 10.92
N ASP A 112 -6.65 8.01 10.09
CA ASP A 112 -7.07 7.94 8.70
C ASP A 112 -8.59 7.68 8.61
N ASP A 113 -9.13 6.77 9.41
CA ASP A 113 -10.57 6.48 9.41
C ASP A 113 -11.40 7.66 9.93
N PHE A 114 -10.99 8.28 11.02
CA PHE A 114 -11.67 9.47 11.52
C PHE A 114 -11.64 10.62 10.51
N THR A 115 -10.50 10.83 9.87
CA THR A 115 -10.36 11.84 8.80
C THR A 115 -11.27 11.53 7.61
N ARG A 116 -11.33 10.26 7.17
CA ARG A 116 -12.14 9.82 6.04
C ARG A 116 -13.64 10.00 6.32
N LEU A 117 -14.10 9.58 7.51
CA LEU A 117 -15.51 9.65 7.90
C LEU A 117 -15.98 11.09 8.06
N TYR A 118 -15.22 11.89 8.81
CA TYR A 118 -15.64 13.21 9.29
C TYR A 118 -14.96 14.38 8.55
N SER A 119 -14.53 14.17 7.30
CA SER A 119 -13.84 15.21 6.53
C SER A 119 -14.65 16.49 6.34
N ARG A 120 -15.99 16.42 6.31
CA ARG A 120 -16.85 17.62 6.21
C ARG A 120 -16.79 18.46 7.49
N GLU A 121 -16.83 17.81 8.65
CA GLU A 121 -16.79 18.43 9.97
C GLU A 121 -15.39 18.98 10.30
N LEU A 122 -14.36 18.29 9.84
CA LEU A 122 -12.94 18.67 9.95
C LEU A 122 -12.55 19.82 9.01
N GLY A 123 -13.30 20.01 7.91
CA GLY A 123 -12.98 20.96 6.85
C GLY A 123 -11.86 20.45 5.93
N GLU A 124 -11.09 21.36 5.34
CA GLU A 124 -10.07 21.02 4.33
C GLU A 124 -8.82 20.29 4.88
N ASN A 125 -8.71 20.11 6.21
CA ASN A 125 -7.51 19.57 6.84
C ASN A 125 -7.78 18.25 7.57
N ALA A 126 -6.85 17.31 7.46
CA ALA A 126 -6.94 16.00 8.12
C ALA A 126 -6.73 16.11 9.65
N CYS A 127 -7.28 15.14 10.39
CA CYS A 127 -6.86 14.86 11.76
C CYS A 127 -5.58 14.01 11.71
N VAL A 128 -4.46 14.51 12.26
CA VAL A 128 -3.15 13.87 12.04
C VAL A 128 -2.43 13.47 13.31
N GLY A 129 -3.06 13.65 14.47
CA GLY A 129 -2.41 13.37 15.74
C GLY A 129 -3.22 13.72 16.98
N THR A 130 -2.58 13.51 18.13
CA THR A 130 -3.17 13.68 19.46
C THR A 130 -2.26 14.50 20.34
N LEU A 131 -2.81 15.53 21.00
CA LEU A 131 -2.13 16.32 22.02
C LEU A 131 -2.57 15.87 23.41
N GLY A 132 -1.63 15.38 24.21
CA GLY A 132 -1.92 14.70 25.47
C GLY A 132 -1.53 15.45 26.75
N SER A 133 -1.67 14.74 27.87
CA SER A 133 -1.52 15.28 29.21
C SER A 133 -0.09 15.72 29.56
N LYS A 134 0.95 15.19 28.88
CA LYS A 134 2.35 15.62 29.12
C LYS A 134 2.60 17.07 28.70
N VAL A 135 1.80 17.58 27.76
CA VAL A 135 1.84 19.01 27.37
C VAL A 135 0.78 19.78 28.14
N LEU A 136 -0.47 19.31 28.11
CA LEU A 136 -1.61 20.02 28.69
C LEU A 136 -1.52 20.15 30.22
N GLY A 137 -0.91 19.16 30.89
CA GLY A 137 -0.66 19.17 32.34
C GLY A 137 0.35 20.20 32.81
N GLY A 138 1.07 20.85 31.88
CA GLY A 138 1.91 22.00 32.15
C GLY A 138 1.16 23.32 32.32
N TYR A 139 -0.18 23.32 32.27
CA TYR A 139 -1.02 24.51 32.31
C TYR A 139 -2.09 24.45 33.40
N HIS A 140 -2.55 25.62 33.83
CA HIS A 140 -3.85 25.75 34.47
C HIS A 140 -4.90 25.70 33.34
N ILE A 141 -5.77 24.70 33.37
CA ILE A 141 -6.68 24.39 32.28
C ILE A 141 -8.14 24.60 32.68
N VAL A 142 -8.95 25.13 31.77
CA VAL A 142 -10.40 25.20 31.88
C VAL A 142 -11.03 24.51 30.68
N PHE A 143 -11.78 23.46 30.93
CA PHE A 143 -12.69 22.87 29.95
C PHE A 143 -14.03 23.61 30.01
N ASP A 144 -14.37 24.30 28.93
CA ASP A 144 -15.64 25.01 28.76
C ASP A 144 -16.21 24.62 27.39
N LEU A 145 -16.56 23.34 27.29
CA LEU A 145 -16.97 22.72 26.02
C LEU A 145 -18.33 23.22 25.55
N ASN A 146 -19.19 23.66 26.48
CA ASN A 146 -20.44 24.35 26.12
C ASN A 146 -20.18 25.64 25.33
N ALA A 147 -19.10 26.35 25.63
CA ALA A 147 -18.64 27.51 24.86
C ALA A 147 -17.70 27.15 23.69
N GLY A 148 -17.45 25.85 23.44
CA GLY A 148 -16.62 25.36 22.34
C GLY A 148 -15.12 25.67 22.51
N GLN A 149 -14.63 25.67 23.75
CA GLN A 149 -13.27 26.13 24.04
C GLN A 149 -12.57 25.38 25.19
N ILE A 150 -11.24 25.43 25.15
CA ILE A 150 -10.36 25.15 26.29
C ILE A 150 -9.54 26.41 26.54
N LEU A 151 -9.45 26.84 27.81
CA LEU A 151 -8.58 27.93 28.22
C LEU A 151 -7.31 27.33 28.84
N LEU A 152 -6.16 27.80 28.35
CA LEU A 152 -4.84 27.45 28.87
C LEU A 152 -4.21 28.70 29.48
N ARG A 153 -3.88 28.63 30.77
CA ARG A 153 -3.17 29.70 31.49
C ARG A 153 -1.83 29.17 31.99
N PRO A 154 -0.83 30.04 32.18
CA PRO A 154 0.38 29.66 32.89
C PRO A 154 0.04 28.98 34.23
N PRO A 155 0.85 28.01 34.69
CA PRO A 155 0.67 27.40 35.99
C PRO A 155 0.44 28.44 37.09
N SER A 156 -0.56 28.19 37.94
CA SER A 156 -0.82 29.04 39.09
C SER A 156 0.43 29.16 39.96
N ARG A 157 0.60 30.33 40.60
CA ARG A 157 1.55 30.41 41.71
C ARG A 157 1.04 29.54 42.85
N ARG A 158 1.95 28.85 43.53
CA ARG A 158 1.60 28.01 44.67
C ARG A 158 0.95 28.88 45.76
N SER A 159 -0.32 28.62 46.02
CA SER A 159 -1.14 29.23 47.08
C SER A 159 -1.67 28.13 47.99
N GLY A 160 -1.87 28.45 49.27
CA GLY A 160 -2.38 27.48 50.24
C GLY A 160 -3.90 27.31 50.22
N GLU A 161 -4.63 28.19 49.54
CA GLU A 161 -6.09 28.26 49.61
C GLU A 161 -6.76 27.98 48.25
N PRO A 162 -7.78 27.09 48.21
CA PRO A 162 -8.62 26.90 47.04
C PRO A 162 -9.54 28.11 46.83
N PRO A 163 -10.10 28.31 45.61
CA PRO A 163 -11.06 29.38 45.37
C PRO A 163 -12.35 29.18 46.19
N SER A 164 -13.08 30.28 46.43
CA SER A 164 -14.39 30.22 47.07
C SER A 164 -15.40 29.47 46.19
N GLU A 165 -16.26 28.68 46.84
CA GLU A 165 -17.42 28.03 46.22
C GLU A 165 -18.59 29.01 46.20
N ASN A 166 -19.15 29.31 45.01
CA ASN A 166 -20.43 29.99 44.90
C ASN A 166 -21.59 28.97 44.95
N GLU A 167 -22.83 29.46 45.05
CA GLU A 167 -24.02 28.61 45.00
C GLU A 167 -24.07 27.79 43.70
N GLY A 168 -24.16 26.46 43.84
CA GLY A 168 -24.17 25.51 42.71
C GLY A 168 -22.79 25.13 42.16
N GLU A 169 -21.71 25.75 42.63
CA GLU A 169 -20.34 25.37 42.28
C GLU A 169 -19.76 24.36 43.30
N VAL A 170 -18.84 23.53 42.82
CA VAL A 170 -18.10 22.58 43.66
C VAL A 170 -16.60 22.81 43.48
N VAL A 171 -15.86 22.97 44.57
CA VAL A 171 -14.40 23.05 44.58
C VAL A 171 -13.85 21.91 45.44
N THR A 172 -13.23 20.92 44.82
CA THR A 172 -12.65 19.77 45.53
C THR A 172 -11.14 19.71 45.40
N SER A 173 -10.48 19.03 46.33
CA SER A 173 -9.09 18.62 46.14
C SER A 173 -8.98 17.60 45.01
N CYS A 174 -7.84 17.56 44.33
CA CYS A 174 -7.51 16.50 43.38
C CYS A 174 -6.16 15.86 43.68
N THR A 175 -5.98 14.60 43.28
CA THR A 175 -4.69 13.91 43.30
C THR A 175 -4.12 13.82 41.88
N LEU A 176 -2.79 13.74 41.80
CA LEU A 176 -2.06 13.57 40.55
C LEU A 176 -1.36 12.22 40.58
N VAL A 177 -1.89 11.25 39.83
CA VAL A 177 -1.35 9.88 39.75
C VAL A 177 -1.21 9.53 38.28
N ASN A 178 -0.02 9.09 37.86
CA ASN A 178 0.34 8.80 36.47
C ASN A 178 0.07 9.98 35.51
N ASP A 179 0.32 11.21 35.98
CA ASP A 179 0.06 12.47 35.27
C ASP A 179 -1.43 12.79 34.99
N LEU A 180 -2.34 12.01 35.56
CA LEU A 180 -3.79 12.20 35.45
C LEU A 180 -4.35 12.95 36.66
N VAL A 181 -5.52 13.59 36.48
CA VAL A 181 -6.18 14.38 37.51
C VAL A 181 -7.38 13.62 38.04
N TRP A 182 -7.29 13.23 39.31
CA TRP A 182 -8.31 12.44 39.98
C TRP A 182 -9.06 13.28 41.00
N VAL A 183 -10.39 13.24 40.96
CA VAL A 183 -11.25 13.90 41.94
C VAL A 183 -11.93 12.86 42.85
N PRO A 184 -12.05 13.12 44.16
CA PRO A 184 -12.74 12.22 45.06
C PRO A 184 -14.25 12.27 44.81
N VAL A 185 -14.87 11.10 44.75
CA VAL A 185 -16.31 10.94 44.59
C VAL A 185 -16.85 10.01 45.67
N ARG A 186 -18.13 10.16 45.99
CA ARG A 186 -18.85 9.29 46.93
C ARG A 186 -19.95 8.54 46.20
N LEU A 187 -19.95 7.21 46.33
CA LEU A 187 -20.97 6.33 45.74
C LEU A 187 -22.26 6.35 46.56
N ALA A 188 -23.33 5.77 46.01
CA ALA A 188 -24.65 5.70 46.63
C ALA A 188 -24.64 4.95 47.98
N ASP A 189 -23.78 3.95 48.13
CA ASP A 189 -23.56 3.19 49.37
C ASP A 189 -22.74 3.97 50.43
N GLY A 190 -22.27 5.17 50.10
CA GLY A 190 -21.48 6.04 50.95
C GLY A 190 -19.97 5.82 50.89
N SER A 191 -19.50 4.79 50.17
CA SER A 191 -18.07 4.51 49.98
C SER A 191 -17.38 5.62 49.17
N LEU A 192 -16.06 5.74 49.36
CA LEU A 192 -15.22 6.71 48.68
C LEU A 192 -14.47 6.02 47.54
N ALA A 193 -14.39 6.72 46.41
CA ALA A 193 -13.56 6.34 45.27
C ALA A 193 -13.03 7.61 44.59
N THR A 194 -12.29 7.43 43.51
CA THR A 194 -11.72 8.54 42.73
C THR A 194 -12.04 8.40 41.25
N MET A 195 -12.32 9.53 40.60
CA MET A 195 -12.67 9.55 39.19
C MET A 195 -11.72 10.48 38.43
N ASN A 196 -11.16 10.01 37.33
CA ASN A 196 -10.27 10.79 36.48
C ASN A 196 -11.08 11.78 35.62
N VAL A 197 -10.49 12.91 35.23
CA VAL A 197 -11.06 13.84 34.24
C VAL A 197 -10.45 13.55 32.87
N GLY A 198 -11.26 13.09 31.91
CA GLY A 198 -10.80 12.71 30.57
C GLY A 198 -11.52 13.42 29.43
N THR A 199 -10.85 13.46 28.27
CA THR A 199 -11.39 14.04 27.03
C THR A 199 -11.23 13.12 25.83
N SER A 200 -10.65 11.94 26.01
CA SER A 200 -10.42 10.97 24.95
C SER A 200 -11.71 10.32 24.41
N ARG A 201 -12.76 10.20 25.22
CA ARG A 201 -14.03 9.54 24.87
C ARG A 201 -15.24 10.39 25.26
N HIS A 202 -16.35 10.18 24.57
CA HIS A 202 -17.63 10.80 24.92
C HIS A 202 -18.17 10.31 26.26
N ASP A 203 -18.17 8.99 26.44
CA ASP A 203 -18.82 8.34 27.57
C ASP A 203 -18.01 8.52 28.84
N SER A 204 -18.72 8.72 29.96
CA SER A 204 -18.07 8.58 31.26
C SER A 204 -18.02 7.10 31.57
N VAL A 205 -16.83 6.59 31.81
CA VAL A 205 -16.57 5.17 32.03
C VAL A 205 -16.52 4.89 33.52
N VAL A 206 -17.05 3.74 33.93
CA VAL A 206 -16.89 3.13 35.24
C VAL A 206 -16.23 1.76 35.06
N ASP A 207 -15.35 1.39 35.97
CA ASP A 207 -14.68 0.09 35.98
C ASP A 207 -15.71 -1.03 36.08
N GLU A 208 -15.65 -1.98 35.15
CA GLU A 208 -16.57 -3.12 35.07
C GLU A 208 -16.49 -4.01 36.31
N ASP A 209 -15.30 -4.21 36.90
CA ASP A 209 -15.12 -4.99 38.13
C ASP A 209 -15.90 -4.36 39.30
N ILE A 210 -15.95 -3.03 39.35
CA ILE A 210 -16.72 -2.30 40.37
C ILE A 210 -18.22 -2.42 40.13
N CYS A 211 -18.65 -2.45 38.87
CA CYS A 211 -20.05 -2.66 38.51
C CYS A 211 -20.52 -4.05 38.95
N ASP A 212 -19.71 -5.07 38.73
CA ASP A 212 -19.98 -6.44 39.14
C ASP A 212 -20.01 -6.59 40.66
N ASP A 213 -19.06 -5.98 41.38
CA ASP A 213 -19.04 -5.94 42.85
C ASP A 213 -20.32 -5.32 43.45
N LEU A 214 -20.95 -4.40 42.72
CA LEU A 214 -22.16 -3.69 43.13
C LEU A 214 -23.46 -4.37 42.65
N ASP A 215 -23.39 -5.49 41.92
CA ASP A 215 -24.52 -6.14 41.25
C ASP A 215 -25.23 -5.18 40.27
N LYS A 216 -24.42 -4.40 39.54
CA LYS A 216 -24.82 -3.31 38.64
C LYS A 216 -24.05 -3.34 37.33
N PRO A 217 -24.08 -4.46 36.57
CA PRO A 217 -23.22 -4.67 35.41
C PRO A 217 -23.47 -3.68 34.27
N ALA A 218 -24.60 -2.96 34.24
CA ALA A 218 -24.92 -1.95 33.22
C ALA A 218 -24.37 -0.55 33.56
N GLY A 219 -23.72 -0.41 34.71
CA GLY A 219 -23.19 0.87 35.17
C GLY A 219 -24.24 1.76 35.82
N ASP A 220 -25.43 1.22 36.12
CA ASP A 220 -26.50 1.88 36.89
C ASP A 220 -26.20 1.91 38.40
N ILE A 221 -24.95 2.23 38.75
CA ILE A 221 -24.40 2.27 40.12
C ILE A 221 -25.01 3.38 41.01
N GLY A 222 -25.98 4.13 40.48
CA GLY A 222 -26.69 5.19 41.17
C GLY A 222 -25.84 6.46 41.36
N GLY A 223 -26.16 7.22 42.41
CA GLY A 223 -25.56 8.54 42.63
C GLY A 223 -24.04 8.50 42.82
N VAL A 224 -23.32 9.28 42.02
CA VAL A 224 -21.86 9.47 42.11
C VAL A 224 -21.58 10.93 42.43
N LYS A 225 -21.38 11.21 43.71
CA LYS A 225 -21.35 12.57 44.24
C LYS A 225 -19.95 13.14 44.30
N LEU A 226 -19.72 14.21 43.55
CA LEU A 226 -18.62 15.15 43.71
C LEU A 226 -19.08 16.26 44.67
N LYS A 227 -18.82 16.09 45.98
CA LYS A 227 -19.44 16.88 47.05
C LYS A 227 -20.97 16.91 46.95
N THR A 228 -21.55 18.05 46.55
CA THR A 228 -22.99 18.28 46.42
C THR A 228 -23.51 18.00 45.01
N LEU A 229 -22.61 17.90 44.02
CA LEU A 229 -22.96 17.63 42.62
C LEU A 229 -23.04 16.13 42.38
N ASP A 230 -24.16 15.64 41.85
CA ASP A 230 -24.33 14.24 41.46
C ASP A 230 -24.07 14.07 39.96
N LEU A 231 -22.96 13.41 39.62
CA LEU A 231 -22.53 13.20 38.23
C LEU A 231 -23.48 12.26 37.48
N HIS A 232 -24.14 11.33 38.19
CA HIS A 232 -25.13 10.42 37.60
C HIS A 232 -26.34 11.16 37.02
N GLN A 233 -26.59 12.42 37.37
CA GLN A 233 -27.69 13.18 36.76
C GLN A 233 -27.38 13.68 35.35
N TYR A 234 -26.11 13.66 34.94
CA TYR A 234 -25.64 14.23 33.67
C TYR A 234 -25.26 13.17 32.64
N VAL A 235 -24.92 11.95 33.07
CA VAL A 235 -24.38 10.90 32.21
C VAL A 235 -24.84 9.52 32.66
N ALA A 236 -25.06 8.62 31.71
CA ALA A 236 -25.04 7.19 31.95
C ALA A 236 -23.57 6.75 32.04
N MET A 237 -23.21 6.00 33.07
CA MET A 237 -21.84 5.51 33.23
C MET A 237 -21.69 4.21 32.47
N ARG A 238 -20.73 4.17 31.56
CA ARG A 238 -20.47 3.03 30.70
C ARG A 238 -19.50 2.06 31.40
N PRO A 239 -19.90 0.80 31.64
CA PRO A 239 -19.00 -0.23 32.16
C PRO A 239 -17.93 -0.59 31.12
N GLU A 240 -16.66 -0.43 31.46
CA GLU A 240 -15.54 -0.90 30.63
C GLU A 240 -14.35 -1.25 31.53
N GLU A 241 -13.45 -2.11 31.05
CA GLU A 241 -12.14 -2.34 31.66
C GLU A 241 -11.37 -1.02 31.87
N LEU A 242 -10.96 -0.76 33.11
CA LEU A 242 -10.18 0.43 33.46
C LEU A 242 -8.71 0.07 33.75
N VAL A 243 -7.83 0.41 32.81
CA VAL A 243 -6.38 0.14 32.94
C VAL A 243 -5.71 1.05 33.98
N GLN A 244 -6.30 2.21 34.28
CA GLN A 244 -5.73 3.17 35.22
C GLN A 244 -6.01 2.80 36.67
N VAL A 245 -4.95 2.72 37.48
CA VAL A 245 -5.04 2.44 38.92
C VAL A 245 -4.87 3.70 39.77
N HIS A 246 -5.58 3.75 40.89
CA HIS A 246 -5.44 4.80 41.91
C HIS A 246 -5.44 4.19 43.32
N PRO A 247 -4.59 4.67 44.27
CA PRO A 247 -4.53 4.14 45.63
C PRO A 247 -5.85 4.21 46.41
N ASP A 248 -6.65 5.23 46.14
CA ASP A 248 -7.96 5.47 46.79
C ASP A 248 -9.14 4.88 45.99
N ARG A 249 -8.92 3.75 45.27
CA ARG A 249 -9.86 3.08 44.36
C ARG A 249 -10.23 3.93 43.14
N ALA A 250 -9.74 3.53 41.97
CA ALA A 250 -10.13 4.16 40.70
C ALA A 250 -11.54 3.69 40.34
N LEU A 251 -12.51 4.62 40.31
CA LEU A 251 -13.88 4.34 39.87
C LEU A 251 -13.97 4.29 38.35
N GLY A 252 -13.28 5.20 37.67
CA GLY A 252 -13.52 5.45 36.24
C GLY A 252 -13.03 6.81 35.76
N THR A 253 -13.47 7.20 34.57
CA THR A 253 -13.08 8.45 33.90
C THR A 253 -14.32 9.25 33.46
N LEU A 254 -14.35 10.54 33.80
CA LEU A 254 -15.36 11.50 33.31
C LEU A 254 -15.11 11.79 31.83
N GLY A 255 -16.12 11.57 30.99
CA GLY A 255 -16.06 11.77 29.53
C GLY A 255 -16.60 13.11 29.04
N LEU A 256 -16.53 13.33 27.72
CA LEU A 256 -16.98 14.58 27.09
C LEU A 256 -18.47 14.87 27.31
N GLY A 257 -19.33 13.86 27.40
CA GLY A 257 -20.76 14.05 27.62
C GLY A 257 -21.05 14.83 28.92
N ALA A 258 -20.31 14.53 29.99
CA ALA A 258 -20.38 15.31 31.22
C ALA A 258 -19.72 16.68 31.08
N LEU A 259 -18.54 16.76 30.45
CA LEU A 259 -17.81 18.02 30.24
C LEU A 259 -18.53 19.01 29.31
N GLN A 260 -19.48 18.56 28.50
CA GLN A 260 -20.36 19.43 27.72
C GLN A 260 -21.43 20.12 28.56
N SER A 261 -21.72 19.58 29.75
CA SER A 261 -22.68 20.15 30.71
C SER A 261 -21.98 20.84 31.89
N LEU A 262 -20.68 20.62 32.08
CA LEU A 262 -19.89 21.11 33.21
C LEU A 262 -18.70 21.93 32.72
N ARG A 263 -18.51 23.13 33.27
CA ARG A 263 -17.24 23.85 33.17
C ARG A 263 -16.31 23.33 34.25
N VAL A 264 -15.15 22.79 33.85
CA VAL A 264 -14.18 22.19 34.76
C VAL A 264 -12.87 22.95 34.71
N GLU A 265 -12.49 23.57 35.82
CA GLU A 265 -11.26 24.33 35.99
C GLU A 265 -10.30 23.59 36.91
N ILE A 266 -9.08 23.36 36.44
CA ILE A 266 -8.11 22.47 37.07
C ILE A 266 -6.81 23.24 37.35
N ASP A 267 -6.43 23.23 38.62
CA ASP A 267 -5.14 23.74 39.08
C ASP A 267 -4.30 22.59 39.63
N ARG A 268 -3.39 22.08 38.79
CA ARG A 268 -2.47 20.99 39.15
C ARG A 268 -1.41 21.42 40.19
N VAL A 269 -1.09 22.71 40.28
CA VAL A 269 -0.08 23.22 41.23
C VAL A 269 -0.65 23.25 42.64
N ASN A 270 -1.87 23.76 42.77
CA ASN A 270 -2.58 23.88 44.04
C ASN A 270 -3.51 22.69 44.35
N LYS A 271 -3.57 21.72 43.44
CA LYS A 271 -4.27 20.43 43.59
C LYS A 271 -5.77 20.59 43.91
N TRP A 272 -6.45 21.43 43.15
CA TRP A 272 -7.90 21.56 43.23
C TRP A 272 -8.55 21.54 41.85
N VAL A 273 -9.82 21.14 41.84
CA VAL A 273 -10.70 21.17 40.68
C VAL A 273 -11.98 21.92 41.06
N LYS A 274 -12.34 22.91 40.26
CA LYS A 274 -13.61 23.63 40.36
C LYS A 274 -14.54 23.19 39.24
N VAL A 275 -15.74 22.78 39.60
CA VAL A 275 -16.79 22.35 38.69
C VAL A 275 -17.98 23.29 38.80
N THR A 276 -18.40 23.82 37.67
CA THR A 276 -19.55 24.72 37.56
C THR A 276 -20.53 24.14 36.53
N PRO A 277 -21.75 23.77 36.92
CA PRO A 277 -22.79 23.38 35.97
C PRO A 277 -23.07 24.51 34.97
N THR A 278 -23.02 24.20 33.68
CA THR A 278 -23.32 25.15 32.59
C THR A 278 -24.63 24.85 31.88
N ARG A 279 -25.18 23.65 32.11
CA ARG A 279 -26.48 23.19 31.61
C ARG A 279 -27.23 22.47 32.73
N ALA A 280 -28.55 22.44 32.62
CA ALA A 280 -29.37 21.59 33.47
C ALA A 280 -29.01 20.11 33.24
N PRO A 281 -29.04 19.26 34.29
CA PRO A 281 -28.81 17.83 34.12
C PRO A 281 -29.83 17.23 33.15
N ALA A 282 -29.35 16.41 32.22
CA ALA A 282 -30.15 15.66 31.25
C ALA A 282 -29.58 14.25 31.16
N PHE A 283 -30.17 13.32 31.91
CA PHE A 283 -29.71 11.93 31.95
C PHE A 283 -29.99 11.24 30.61
N PRO A 284 -28.98 10.64 29.94
CA PRO A 284 -29.16 9.97 28.66
C PRO A 284 -29.73 8.56 28.88
N THR A 285 -31.06 8.47 28.96
CA THR A 285 -31.76 7.19 29.20
C THR A 285 -31.49 6.18 28.08
N GLU A 286 -31.42 6.65 26.84
CA GLU A 286 -31.12 5.82 25.67
C GLU A 286 -29.74 5.15 25.77
N ASP A 287 -28.72 5.84 26.31
CA ASP A 287 -27.37 5.28 26.47
C ASP A 287 -27.36 4.17 27.55
N LEU A 288 -28.04 4.39 28.69
CA LEU A 288 -28.16 3.36 29.71
C LEU A 288 -28.92 2.12 29.21
N GLU A 289 -30.02 2.32 28.47
CA GLU A 289 -30.77 1.21 27.88
C GLU A 289 -29.93 0.41 26.86
N PHE A 290 -28.98 1.06 26.17
CA PHE A 290 -28.03 0.35 25.31
C PHE A 290 -27.06 -0.48 26.12
N PHE A 291 -26.54 0.06 27.24
CA PHE A 291 -25.63 -0.69 28.11
C PHE A 291 -26.30 -1.93 28.69
N HIS A 292 -27.59 -1.86 29.05
CA HIS A 292 -28.36 -3.06 29.40
C HIS A 292 -28.49 -4.04 28.23
N ALA A 293 -28.84 -3.55 27.03
CA ALA A 293 -28.99 -4.42 25.86
C ALA A 293 -27.68 -5.15 25.48
N ARG A 294 -26.52 -4.49 25.65
CA ARG A 294 -25.20 -5.08 25.40
C ARG A 294 -24.90 -6.28 26.29
N LEU A 295 -25.28 -6.22 27.56
CA LEU A 295 -24.97 -7.26 28.56
C LEU A 295 -25.69 -8.58 28.32
N GLU A 296 -26.82 -8.54 27.63
CA GLU A 296 -27.55 -9.76 27.29
C GLU A 296 -26.76 -10.62 26.30
N GLU A 297 -25.78 -10.04 25.57
CA GLU A 297 -24.96 -10.72 24.55
C GLU A 297 -25.81 -11.43 23.46
N GLU A 298 -27.03 -10.94 23.24
CA GLU A 298 -28.01 -11.50 22.32
C GLU A 298 -28.42 -10.48 21.25
N PRO A 299 -28.73 -10.90 20.01
CA PRO A 299 -29.16 -9.99 18.94
C PRO A 299 -30.48 -9.23 19.22
N ASP A 300 -31.44 -9.88 19.87
CA ASP A 300 -32.81 -9.37 20.03
C ASP A 300 -32.87 -8.07 20.87
N PRO A 301 -32.22 -7.96 22.04
CA PRO A 301 -32.15 -6.72 22.81
C PRO A 301 -31.56 -5.54 22.02
N LEU A 302 -30.50 -5.78 21.24
CA LEU A 302 -29.87 -4.74 20.41
C LEU A 302 -30.80 -4.27 19.30
N LEU A 303 -31.52 -5.19 18.65
CA LEU A 303 -32.53 -4.86 17.64
C LEU A 303 -33.68 -4.03 18.22
N GLN A 304 -34.20 -4.44 19.38
CA GLN A 304 -35.25 -3.69 20.08
C GLN A 304 -34.79 -2.28 20.43
N TRP A 305 -33.54 -2.14 20.89
CA TRP A 305 -32.95 -0.85 21.18
C TRP A 305 -32.82 0.04 19.93
N LEU A 306 -32.31 -0.50 18.82
CA LEU A 306 -32.20 0.22 17.53
C LEU A 306 -33.56 0.67 17.00
N GLU A 307 -34.58 -0.17 17.13
CA GLU A 307 -35.95 0.17 16.71
C GLU A 307 -36.57 1.27 17.56
N LYS A 308 -36.32 1.24 18.88
CA LYS A 308 -36.83 2.23 19.84
C LYS A 308 -36.13 3.57 19.69
N HIS A 309 -34.81 3.58 19.50
CA HIS A 309 -33.94 4.77 19.56
C HIS A 309 -33.30 5.13 18.22
N LYS A 310 -34.14 5.28 17.20
CA LYS A 310 -33.67 5.57 15.83
C LYS A 310 -32.91 6.89 15.77
N GLY A 311 -31.64 6.81 15.37
CA GLY A 311 -30.77 7.98 15.24
C GLY A 311 -30.15 8.46 16.56
N ALA A 312 -30.25 7.65 17.62
CA ALA A 312 -29.44 7.87 18.81
C ALA A 312 -27.94 7.77 18.47
N ARG A 313 -27.10 8.44 19.28
CA ARG A 313 -25.65 8.50 19.05
C ARG A 313 -25.01 7.11 18.96
N LEU A 314 -25.47 6.17 19.79
CA LEU A 314 -24.95 4.80 19.86
C LEU A 314 -25.56 3.86 18.80
N SER A 315 -26.41 4.35 17.88
CA SER A 315 -27.01 3.49 16.84
C SER A 315 -25.98 2.85 15.91
N ARG A 316 -24.89 3.56 15.60
CA ARG A 316 -23.80 2.98 14.80
C ARG A 316 -23.13 1.83 15.54
N GLU A 317 -22.69 2.09 16.77
CA GLU A 317 -22.01 1.10 17.61
C GLU A 317 -22.89 -0.12 17.88
N CYS A 318 -24.17 0.09 18.16
CA CYS A 318 -25.13 -0.99 18.36
C CYS A 318 -25.31 -1.87 17.10
N ALA A 319 -25.32 -1.27 15.90
CA ALA A 319 -25.40 -2.01 14.65
C ALA A 319 -24.11 -2.80 14.35
N GLU A 320 -22.95 -2.24 14.71
CA GLU A 320 -21.64 -2.91 14.60
C GLU A 320 -21.58 -4.12 15.55
N LEU A 321 -21.93 -3.94 16.82
CA LEU A 321 -22.00 -5.03 17.81
C LEU A 321 -23.00 -6.12 17.41
N LEU A 322 -24.17 -5.74 16.89
CA LEU A 322 -25.16 -6.70 16.40
C LEU A 322 -24.60 -7.58 15.27
N LEU A 323 -23.83 -6.98 14.36
CA LEU A 323 -23.17 -7.74 13.28
C LEU A 323 -22.09 -8.66 13.85
N GLU A 324 -21.29 -8.18 14.80
CA GLU A 324 -20.22 -8.95 15.46
C GLU A 324 -20.79 -10.17 16.20
N LEU A 325 -21.81 -9.99 17.03
CA LEU A 325 -22.48 -11.10 17.73
C LEU A 325 -22.99 -12.15 16.74
N GLN A 326 -23.65 -11.74 15.65
CA GLN A 326 -24.13 -12.69 14.64
C GLN A 326 -22.99 -13.45 13.93
N ILE A 327 -21.83 -12.83 13.76
CA ILE A 327 -20.63 -13.50 13.25
C ILE A 327 -20.14 -14.54 14.28
N GLU A 328 -20.04 -14.15 15.54
CA GLU A 328 -19.53 -15.00 16.64
C GLU A 328 -20.44 -16.20 16.92
N THR A 329 -21.76 -16.00 16.88
CA THR A 329 -22.76 -17.07 17.06
C THR A 329 -22.98 -17.92 15.81
N GLU A 330 -22.21 -17.69 14.74
CA GLU A 330 -22.33 -18.35 13.44
C GLU A 330 -23.77 -18.35 12.88
N ALA A 331 -24.49 -17.23 13.03
CA ALA A 331 -25.90 -17.13 12.65
C ALA A 331 -26.16 -17.50 11.18
N GLU A 332 -27.39 -17.90 10.86
CA GLU A 332 -27.78 -18.23 9.49
C GLU A 332 -27.83 -16.97 8.61
N PRO A 333 -27.56 -17.06 7.29
CA PRO A 333 -27.42 -15.89 6.44
C PRO A 333 -28.64 -14.96 6.41
N ALA A 334 -29.85 -15.49 6.64
CA ALA A 334 -31.08 -14.70 6.69
C ALA A 334 -31.16 -13.80 7.94
N GLU A 335 -30.49 -14.19 9.03
CA GLU A 335 -30.50 -13.48 10.31
C GLU A 335 -29.63 -12.22 10.25
N PHE A 336 -28.69 -12.13 9.31
CA PHE A 336 -27.84 -10.95 9.09
C PHE A 336 -28.56 -9.75 8.46
N ALA A 337 -29.73 -9.96 7.86
CA ALA A 337 -30.41 -8.89 7.12
C ALA A 337 -30.71 -7.66 7.99
N PRO A 338 -31.29 -7.79 9.20
CA PRO A 338 -31.47 -6.66 10.11
C PRO A 338 -30.16 -5.93 10.45
N ALA A 339 -29.09 -6.66 10.77
CA ALA A 339 -27.80 -6.07 11.13
C ALA A 339 -27.22 -5.25 9.97
N ILE A 340 -27.23 -5.80 8.76
CA ILE A 340 -26.71 -5.12 7.57
C ILE A 340 -27.57 -3.90 7.19
N GLU A 341 -28.88 -4.00 7.32
CA GLU A 341 -29.77 -2.85 7.09
C GLU A 341 -29.52 -1.73 8.11
N TRP A 342 -29.32 -2.07 9.38
CA TRP A 342 -28.99 -1.09 10.40
C TRP A 342 -27.63 -0.48 10.17
N MET A 343 -26.62 -1.28 9.80
CA MET A 343 -25.31 -0.79 9.40
C MET A 343 -25.42 0.24 8.28
N ASP A 344 -26.15 -0.01 7.20
CA ASP A 344 -26.35 1.00 6.14
C ASP A 344 -27.06 2.26 6.65
N ARG A 345 -28.11 2.10 7.47
CA ARG A 345 -28.93 3.22 7.96
C ARG A 345 -28.17 4.16 8.89
N THR A 346 -27.34 3.63 9.78
CA THR A 346 -26.65 4.38 10.85
C THR A 346 -25.35 5.03 10.39
N ARG A 347 -24.87 4.68 9.20
CA ARG A 347 -23.70 5.28 8.56
C ARG A 347 -23.94 6.68 8.04
N VAL A 348 -22.83 7.39 7.86
CA VAL A 348 -22.82 8.70 7.21
C VAL A 348 -23.37 8.53 5.78
N ALA A 349 -24.44 9.27 5.46
CA ALA A 349 -25.25 9.00 4.28
C ALA A 349 -24.46 8.99 2.95
N ASP A 350 -23.51 9.92 2.79
CA ASP A 350 -22.64 10.00 1.60
C ASP A 350 -21.40 9.10 1.70
N LEU A 351 -21.33 8.16 2.64
CA LEU A 351 -20.25 7.18 2.74
C LEU A 351 -20.74 5.73 2.81
N ARG A 352 -22.06 5.51 2.69
CA ARG A 352 -22.67 4.18 2.82
C ARG A 352 -22.06 3.14 1.88
N CYS A 353 -21.76 3.53 0.64
CA CYS A 353 -21.14 2.65 -0.35
C CYS A 353 -19.69 2.36 0.05
N THR A 354 -18.94 3.41 0.41
CA THR A 354 -17.56 3.30 0.89
C THR A 354 -17.45 2.38 2.12
N GLU A 355 -18.32 2.54 3.12
CA GLU A 355 -18.30 1.73 4.33
C GLU A 355 -18.86 0.31 4.10
N ALA A 356 -19.71 0.10 3.09
CA ALA A 356 -20.15 -1.25 2.71
C ALA A 356 -18.97 -2.10 2.19
N LEU A 357 -17.95 -1.50 1.56
CA LEU A 357 -16.70 -2.21 1.25
C LEU A 357 -15.98 -2.71 2.51
N THR A 358 -15.94 -1.89 3.57
CA THR A 358 -15.36 -2.28 4.86
C THR A 358 -16.13 -3.45 5.46
N THR A 359 -17.47 -3.40 5.49
CA THR A 359 -18.29 -4.53 5.97
C THR A 359 -18.09 -5.79 5.15
N MET A 360 -18.04 -5.68 3.82
CA MET A 360 -17.74 -6.83 2.97
C MET A 360 -16.38 -7.45 3.32
N LYS A 361 -15.36 -6.63 3.59
CA LYS A 361 -14.05 -7.10 4.00
C LYS A 361 -14.13 -7.87 5.33
N THR A 362 -14.74 -7.30 6.36
CA THR A 362 -14.93 -7.97 7.67
C THR A 362 -15.64 -9.32 7.51
N LEU A 363 -16.72 -9.36 6.72
CA LEU A 363 -17.48 -10.60 6.48
C LEU A 363 -16.66 -11.65 5.70
N LEU A 364 -15.82 -11.22 4.75
CA LEU A 364 -14.95 -12.13 4.02
C LEU A 364 -13.82 -12.69 4.90
N GLU A 365 -13.28 -11.87 5.81
CA GLU A 365 -12.32 -12.31 6.84
C GLU A 365 -12.95 -13.32 7.80
N ALA A 366 -14.23 -13.10 8.15
CA ALA A 366 -15.06 -14.06 8.88
C ALA A 366 -15.55 -15.26 8.03
N ARG A 367 -15.10 -15.40 6.78
CA ARG A 367 -15.47 -16.49 5.85
C ARG A 367 -16.98 -16.59 5.54
N ARG A 368 -17.67 -15.45 5.50
CA ARG A 368 -19.10 -15.31 5.17
C ARG A 368 -19.33 -14.60 3.82
N PRO A 369 -18.92 -15.19 2.68
CA PRO A 369 -19.05 -14.54 1.35
C PRO A 369 -20.50 -14.32 0.91
N ASP A 370 -21.41 -15.17 1.37
CA ASP A 370 -22.86 -15.09 1.17
C ASP A 370 -23.48 -13.86 1.83
N VAL A 371 -23.07 -13.56 3.06
CA VAL A 371 -23.47 -12.37 3.82
C VAL A 371 -22.76 -11.13 3.28
N ALA A 372 -21.50 -11.24 2.86
CA ALA A 372 -20.78 -10.15 2.19
C ALA A 372 -21.50 -9.70 0.90
N ILE A 373 -22.07 -10.64 0.15
CA ILE A 373 -22.92 -10.31 -1.00
C ILE A 373 -24.13 -9.46 -0.58
N MET A 374 -24.81 -9.81 0.52
CA MET A 374 -25.95 -9.04 1.03
C MET A 374 -25.55 -7.60 1.38
N ALA A 375 -24.43 -7.43 2.10
CA ALA A 375 -23.88 -6.12 2.43
C ALA A 375 -23.56 -5.29 1.18
N GLY A 376 -22.95 -5.92 0.18
CA GLY A 376 -22.63 -5.22 -1.07
C GLY A 376 -23.87 -4.83 -1.87
N GLU A 377 -24.89 -5.69 -1.94
CA GLU A 377 -26.14 -5.38 -2.63
C GLU A 377 -26.90 -4.22 -2.00
N ILE A 378 -26.85 -4.08 -0.67
CA ILE A 378 -27.38 -2.92 0.04
C ILE A 378 -26.52 -1.69 -0.26
N GLY A 379 -25.20 -1.77 -0.14
CA GLY A 379 -24.29 -0.65 -0.38
C GLY A 379 -24.35 -0.07 -1.79
N VAL A 380 -24.58 -0.88 -2.82
CA VAL A 380 -24.74 -0.40 -4.21
C VAL A 380 -25.97 0.53 -4.36
N LYS A 381 -27.05 0.34 -3.59
CA LYS A 381 -28.25 1.18 -3.66
C LYS A 381 -27.96 2.63 -3.29
N SER A 382 -26.98 2.85 -2.40
CA SER A 382 -26.55 4.17 -1.93
C SER A 382 -25.43 4.78 -2.79
N GLY A 383 -24.95 4.07 -3.83
CA GLY A 383 -23.73 4.44 -4.54
C GLY A 383 -23.78 5.74 -5.34
N ARG A 384 -24.96 6.24 -5.71
CA ARG A 384 -25.11 7.50 -6.47
C ARG A 384 -24.74 8.73 -5.64
N ASP A 385 -24.99 8.67 -4.34
CA ASP A 385 -24.82 9.79 -3.42
C ASP A 385 -23.53 9.67 -2.59
N ASP A 386 -22.67 8.68 -2.90
CA ASP A 386 -21.42 8.47 -2.20
C ASP A 386 -20.38 9.55 -2.56
N ARG A 387 -19.65 9.99 -1.55
CA ARG A 387 -18.59 11.00 -1.59
C ARG A 387 -17.44 10.57 -2.50
N TYR A 388 -17.22 9.26 -2.62
CA TYR A 388 -16.16 8.66 -3.43
C TYR A 388 -16.78 7.87 -4.59
N PRO A 389 -16.92 8.49 -5.78
CA PRO A 389 -17.61 7.88 -6.92
C PRO A 389 -17.04 6.53 -7.35
N GLU A 390 -15.75 6.26 -7.09
CA GLU A 390 -15.14 4.98 -7.40
C GLU A 390 -15.59 3.84 -6.49
N SER A 391 -16.11 4.13 -5.30
CA SER A 391 -16.50 3.13 -4.30
C SER A 391 -17.61 2.22 -4.81
N VAL A 392 -18.61 2.76 -5.52
CA VAL A 392 -19.69 1.95 -6.11
C VAL A 392 -19.15 0.98 -7.17
N HIS A 393 -18.16 1.39 -7.96
CA HIS A 393 -17.55 0.52 -8.96
C HIS A 393 -16.66 -0.56 -8.35
N LYS A 394 -15.96 -0.25 -7.25
CA LYS A 394 -15.22 -1.25 -6.45
C LYS A 394 -16.19 -2.28 -5.84
N LEU A 395 -17.35 -1.83 -5.36
CA LEU A 395 -18.41 -2.69 -4.83
C LEU A 395 -18.97 -3.62 -5.90
N HIS A 396 -19.30 -3.08 -7.07
CA HIS A 396 -19.68 -3.87 -8.24
C HIS A 396 -18.59 -4.88 -8.63
N SER A 397 -17.31 -4.50 -8.61
CA SER A 397 -16.20 -5.42 -8.89
C SER A 397 -16.23 -6.61 -7.93
N LYS A 398 -16.31 -6.34 -6.61
CA LYS A 398 -16.29 -7.37 -5.58
C LYS A 398 -17.53 -8.27 -5.60
N LEU A 399 -18.72 -7.72 -5.79
CA LEU A 399 -19.94 -8.51 -5.97
C LEU A 399 -19.84 -9.43 -7.20
N GLY A 400 -19.33 -8.88 -8.30
CA GLY A 400 -19.10 -9.61 -9.53
C GLY A 400 -18.13 -10.79 -9.35
N GLU A 401 -17.05 -10.60 -8.60
CA GLU A 401 -16.11 -11.65 -8.23
C GLU A 401 -16.78 -12.74 -7.38
N LEU A 402 -17.46 -12.37 -6.30
CA LEU A 402 -18.03 -13.32 -5.33
C LEU A 402 -19.16 -14.18 -5.93
N MET A 403 -19.95 -13.61 -6.84
CA MET A 403 -21.08 -14.29 -7.47
C MET A 403 -20.68 -15.14 -8.69
N LEU A 404 -19.42 -15.08 -9.15
CA LEU A 404 -19.03 -15.59 -10.46
C LEU A 404 -19.14 -17.11 -10.60
N GLU A 405 -18.76 -17.83 -9.53
CA GLU A 405 -18.69 -19.29 -9.54
C GLU A 405 -20.06 -19.94 -9.40
N ASP A 406 -21.02 -19.24 -8.77
CA ASP A 406 -22.39 -19.72 -8.58
C ASP A 406 -23.18 -19.62 -9.89
N PRO A 407 -23.59 -20.75 -10.51
CA PRO A 407 -24.37 -20.74 -11.75
C PRO A 407 -25.67 -19.95 -11.67
N GLU A 408 -26.32 -19.90 -10.51
CA GLU A 408 -27.60 -19.20 -10.34
C GLU A 408 -27.41 -17.67 -10.31
N ARG A 409 -26.28 -17.20 -9.75
CA ARG A 409 -25.95 -15.77 -9.65
C ARG A 409 -25.04 -15.28 -10.77
N ARG A 410 -24.49 -16.16 -11.59
CA ARG A 410 -23.50 -15.83 -12.64
C ARG A 410 -23.96 -14.72 -13.59
N ARG A 411 -25.24 -14.70 -13.94
CA ARG A 411 -25.81 -13.65 -14.78
C ARG A 411 -25.71 -12.28 -14.10
N LYS A 412 -26.07 -12.20 -12.81
CA LYS A 412 -25.97 -10.99 -11.99
C LYS A 412 -24.50 -10.59 -11.78
N ALA A 413 -23.62 -11.58 -11.59
CA ALA A 413 -22.17 -11.35 -11.52
C ALA A 413 -21.64 -10.57 -12.74
N TRP A 414 -22.06 -10.96 -13.95
CA TRP A 414 -21.71 -10.24 -15.18
C TRP A 414 -22.24 -8.80 -15.22
N GLU A 415 -23.45 -8.56 -14.72
CA GLU A 415 -24.03 -7.20 -14.66
C GLU A 415 -23.20 -6.30 -13.74
N HIS A 416 -22.84 -6.81 -12.56
CA HIS A 416 -21.94 -6.11 -11.65
C HIS A 416 -20.55 -5.88 -12.28
N LEU A 417 -19.91 -6.90 -12.86
CA LEU A 417 -18.60 -6.75 -13.51
C LEU A 417 -18.62 -5.75 -14.67
N LEU A 418 -19.71 -5.67 -15.43
CA LEU A 418 -19.86 -4.65 -16.48
C LEU A 418 -20.00 -3.24 -15.89
N SER A 419 -20.83 -3.06 -14.87
CA SER A 419 -20.96 -1.77 -14.16
C SER A 419 -19.62 -1.32 -13.56
N ALA A 420 -18.83 -2.25 -13.03
CA ALA A 420 -17.49 -1.99 -12.54
C ALA A 420 -16.56 -1.54 -13.69
N ALA A 421 -16.58 -2.23 -14.83
CA ALA A 421 -15.74 -1.92 -15.99
C ALA A 421 -16.03 -0.54 -16.60
N PHE A 422 -17.23 0.01 -16.43
CA PHE A 422 -17.56 1.37 -16.88
C PHE A 422 -16.86 2.46 -16.05
N GLY A 423 -16.79 2.28 -14.73
CA GLY A 423 -16.15 3.26 -13.84
C GLY A 423 -14.66 3.02 -13.61
N LEU A 424 -14.20 1.79 -13.81
CA LEU A 424 -12.81 1.36 -13.61
C LEU A 424 -12.29 0.60 -14.87
N PRO A 425 -12.25 1.24 -16.04
CA PRO A 425 -11.96 0.55 -17.31
C PRO A 425 -10.53 -0.01 -17.41
N GLU A 426 -9.59 0.56 -16.66
CA GLU A 426 -8.18 0.16 -16.64
C GLU A 426 -7.89 -0.95 -15.60
N ASP A 427 -8.86 -1.30 -14.76
CA ASP A 427 -8.69 -2.36 -13.76
C ASP A 427 -8.59 -3.72 -14.43
N GLY A 428 -7.43 -4.35 -14.26
CA GLY A 428 -7.11 -5.62 -14.87
C GLY A 428 -7.87 -6.79 -14.26
N MET A 429 -8.20 -6.73 -12.96
CA MET A 429 -8.95 -7.79 -12.27
C MET A 429 -10.40 -7.84 -12.76
N ILE A 430 -11.03 -6.69 -13.01
CA ILE A 430 -12.37 -6.65 -13.61
C ILE A 430 -12.36 -7.35 -14.99
N ASN A 431 -11.37 -7.07 -15.82
CA ASN A 431 -11.23 -7.73 -17.13
C ASN A 431 -10.93 -9.24 -16.98
N LEU A 432 -10.13 -9.63 -15.99
CA LEU A 432 -9.87 -11.04 -15.69
C LEU A 432 -11.16 -11.79 -15.32
N HIS A 433 -11.99 -11.22 -14.43
CA HIS A 433 -13.25 -11.83 -14.03
C HIS A 433 -14.29 -11.83 -15.16
N LEU A 434 -14.36 -10.77 -15.98
CA LEU A 434 -15.18 -10.78 -17.20
C LEU A 434 -14.73 -11.86 -18.19
N GLY A 435 -13.41 -12.06 -18.32
CA GLY A 435 -12.84 -13.14 -19.12
C GLY A 435 -13.29 -14.52 -18.61
N ARG A 436 -13.21 -14.73 -17.30
CA ARG A 436 -13.64 -15.98 -16.63
C ARG A 436 -15.15 -16.23 -16.79
N PHE A 437 -15.98 -15.19 -16.66
CA PHE A 437 -17.41 -15.30 -16.99
C PHE A 437 -17.62 -15.80 -18.43
N TYR A 438 -16.99 -15.17 -19.42
CA TYR A 438 -17.16 -15.58 -20.81
C TYR A 438 -16.58 -16.97 -21.12
N GLU A 439 -15.52 -17.39 -20.42
CA GLU A 439 -14.98 -18.75 -20.54
C GLU A 439 -15.99 -19.78 -20.02
N LEU A 440 -16.58 -19.55 -18.85
CA LEU A 440 -17.61 -20.41 -18.25
C LEU A 440 -18.84 -20.53 -19.15
N GLU A 441 -19.22 -19.44 -19.82
CA GLU A 441 -20.30 -19.41 -20.81
C GLU A 441 -19.91 -19.97 -22.19
N LYS A 442 -18.69 -20.52 -22.33
CA LYS A 442 -18.15 -21.07 -23.59
C LYS A 442 -18.05 -20.05 -24.73
N ARG A 443 -17.97 -18.76 -24.40
CA ARG A 443 -17.87 -17.64 -25.33
C ARG A 443 -16.40 -17.25 -25.52
N TYR A 444 -15.60 -18.21 -25.99
CA TYR A 444 -14.15 -18.16 -25.92
C TYR A 444 -13.50 -16.94 -26.60
N ARG A 445 -14.02 -16.48 -27.74
CA ARG A 445 -13.48 -15.25 -28.37
C ARG A 445 -13.64 -14.00 -27.49
N ARG A 446 -14.74 -13.88 -26.75
CA ARG A 446 -14.95 -12.77 -25.81
C ARG A 446 -14.11 -12.94 -24.55
N ALA A 447 -13.96 -14.17 -24.06
CA ALA A 447 -13.06 -14.49 -22.95
C ALA A 447 -11.61 -14.08 -23.28
N MET A 448 -11.13 -14.49 -24.45
CA MET A 448 -9.81 -14.15 -24.98
C MET A 448 -9.60 -12.63 -25.02
N SER A 449 -10.55 -11.90 -25.62
CA SER A 449 -10.47 -10.43 -25.68
C SER A 449 -10.32 -9.80 -24.30
N ARG A 450 -11.07 -10.28 -23.30
CA ARG A 450 -11.00 -9.76 -21.92
C ARG A 450 -9.72 -10.16 -21.20
N TYR A 451 -9.25 -11.39 -21.36
CA TYR A 451 -7.97 -11.80 -20.79
C TYR A 451 -6.81 -11.00 -21.39
N VAL A 452 -6.80 -10.73 -22.70
CA VAL A 452 -5.79 -9.86 -23.31
C VAL A 452 -5.80 -8.45 -22.71
N GLN A 453 -6.97 -7.91 -22.35
CA GLN A 453 -7.04 -6.63 -21.62
C GLN A 453 -6.47 -6.74 -20.20
N ALA A 454 -6.72 -7.85 -19.51
CA ALA A 454 -6.17 -8.11 -18.18
C ALA A 454 -4.64 -8.34 -18.19
N VAL A 455 -4.06 -8.79 -19.30
CA VAL A 455 -2.60 -8.98 -19.44
C VAL A 455 -1.80 -7.68 -19.26
N VAL A 456 -2.40 -6.53 -19.59
CA VAL A 456 -1.73 -5.23 -19.56
C VAL A 456 -1.37 -4.77 -18.14
N GLN A 457 -2.13 -5.21 -17.14
CA GLN A 457 -1.92 -4.79 -15.77
C GLN A 457 -1.06 -5.80 -14.99
N PRO A 458 -0.09 -5.33 -14.17
CA PRO A 458 0.79 -6.21 -13.40
C PRO A 458 0.06 -7.16 -12.44
N GLU A 459 -1.03 -6.69 -11.81
CA GLU A 459 -1.78 -7.46 -10.81
C GLU A 459 -2.56 -8.64 -11.41
N SER A 460 -3.16 -8.47 -12.59
CA SER A 460 -3.97 -9.50 -13.26
C SER A 460 -3.23 -10.26 -14.34
N GLY A 461 -2.10 -9.71 -14.81
CA GLY A 461 -1.41 -10.18 -16.00
C GLY A 461 -0.99 -11.65 -15.93
N PRO A 462 -0.27 -12.08 -14.87
CA PRO A 462 0.12 -13.49 -14.72
C PRO A 462 -1.07 -14.45 -14.76
N MET A 463 -2.17 -14.13 -14.06
CA MET A 463 -3.39 -14.95 -14.05
C MET A 463 -4.08 -14.97 -15.42
N ALA A 464 -4.05 -13.84 -16.13
CA ALA A 464 -4.64 -13.71 -17.45
C ALA A 464 -3.89 -14.52 -18.51
N VAL A 465 -2.56 -14.60 -18.45
CA VAL A 465 -1.80 -15.44 -19.39
C VAL A 465 -2.06 -16.93 -19.15
N THR A 466 -2.06 -17.40 -17.90
CA THR A 466 -2.46 -18.78 -17.59
C THR A 466 -3.88 -19.09 -18.08
N ALA A 467 -4.78 -18.11 -17.98
CA ALA A 467 -6.13 -18.25 -18.52
C ALA A 467 -6.15 -18.32 -20.06
N LEU A 468 -5.32 -17.52 -20.75
CA LEU A 468 -5.17 -17.55 -22.22
C LEU A 468 -4.61 -18.90 -22.70
N GLU A 469 -3.59 -19.45 -22.03
CA GLU A 469 -3.01 -20.76 -22.37
C GLU A 469 -4.06 -21.88 -22.26
N ARG A 470 -4.80 -21.91 -21.14
CA ARG A 470 -5.90 -22.86 -20.95
C ARG A 470 -7.00 -22.66 -22.01
N LEU A 471 -7.33 -21.41 -22.33
CA LEU A 471 -8.37 -21.08 -23.30
C LEU A 471 -7.98 -21.50 -24.72
N GLN A 472 -6.69 -21.38 -25.08
CA GLN A 472 -6.16 -21.78 -26.39
C GLN A 472 -6.46 -23.24 -26.70
N GLN A 473 -6.32 -24.14 -25.72
CA GLN A 473 -6.62 -25.56 -25.88
C GLN A 473 -8.10 -25.84 -26.21
N LYS A 474 -8.99 -24.91 -25.85
CA LYS A 474 -10.44 -25.01 -26.06
C LYS A 474 -10.91 -24.32 -27.35
N MET A 475 -10.06 -23.49 -27.96
CA MET A 475 -10.39 -22.76 -29.19
C MET A 475 -9.96 -23.54 -30.43
N SER A 476 -10.86 -23.73 -31.38
CA SER A 476 -10.50 -24.15 -32.74
C SER A 476 -10.14 -22.91 -33.57
N GLY A 477 -8.97 -22.92 -34.22
CA GLY A 477 -8.51 -21.81 -35.06
C GLY A 477 -7.02 -21.53 -34.97
N GLU A 478 -6.63 -20.33 -35.38
CA GLU A 478 -5.24 -19.86 -35.33
C GLU A 478 -4.72 -19.89 -33.88
N PRO A 479 -3.50 -20.43 -33.64
CA PRO A 479 -2.87 -20.37 -32.33
C PRO A 479 -2.69 -18.91 -31.90
N LEU A 480 -3.05 -18.58 -30.66
CA LEU A 480 -2.64 -17.34 -30.02
C LEU A 480 -1.13 -17.15 -30.23
N SER A 481 -0.77 -16.10 -30.96
CA SER A 481 0.61 -15.70 -31.21
C SER A 481 0.93 -14.41 -30.47
N VAL A 482 2.21 -14.20 -30.17
CA VAL A 482 2.68 -12.93 -29.62
C VAL A 482 2.29 -11.77 -30.53
N ASP A 483 2.40 -11.93 -31.85
CA ASP A 483 2.04 -10.89 -32.83
C ASP A 483 0.56 -10.50 -32.76
N LEU A 484 -0.35 -11.47 -32.54
CA LEU A 484 -1.77 -11.17 -32.37
C LEU A 484 -2.03 -10.40 -31.08
N ILE A 485 -1.42 -10.83 -29.98
CA ILE A 485 -1.59 -10.18 -28.67
C ILE A 485 -1.02 -8.76 -28.72
N ASP A 486 0.17 -8.59 -29.28
CA ASP A 486 0.85 -7.30 -29.47
C ASP A 486 -0.06 -6.32 -30.24
N LYS A 487 -0.70 -6.77 -31.33
CA LYS A 487 -1.70 -6.00 -32.08
C LYS A 487 -2.94 -5.64 -31.23
N MET A 488 -3.39 -6.53 -30.36
CA MET A 488 -4.60 -6.32 -29.54
C MET A 488 -4.38 -5.40 -28.33
N ILE A 489 -3.14 -5.30 -27.85
CA ILE A 489 -2.75 -4.40 -26.75
C ILE A 489 -2.13 -3.09 -27.25
N ALA A 490 -1.91 -2.95 -28.56
CA ALA A 490 -1.41 -1.73 -29.17
C ALA A 490 -2.26 -0.51 -28.74
N GLY A 491 -1.58 0.56 -28.31
CA GLY A 491 -2.22 1.76 -27.76
C GLY A 491 -2.68 1.66 -26.31
N LYS A 492 -2.54 0.50 -25.65
CA LYS A 492 -2.86 0.30 -24.23
C LYS A 492 -1.63 0.03 -23.36
N VAL A 493 -0.56 -0.41 -23.98
CA VAL A 493 0.77 -0.53 -23.37
C VAL A 493 1.66 0.62 -23.84
N TYR A 494 2.60 1.01 -22.99
CA TYR A 494 3.66 1.93 -23.41
C TYR A 494 4.61 1.19 -24.36
N ASN A 495 4.79 1.73 -25.55
CA ASN A 495 5.78 1.31 -26.53
C ASN A 495 6.51 2.54 -27.06
N PHE A 496 7.65 2.32 -27.70
CA PHE A 496 8.40 3.42 -28.32
C PHE A 496 8.94 2.98 -29.69
N GLY A 497 8.46 3.65 -30.73
CA GLY A 497 9.01 3.57 -32.08
C GLY A 497 9.76 4.86 -32.38
N ALA A 498 10.96 4.74 -32.96
CA ALA A 498 11.71 5.91 -33.41
C ALA A 498 10.94 6.69 -34.48
N ALA A 499 10.99 8.02 -34.41
CA ALA A 499 10.27 8.89 -35.35
C ALA A 499 10.77 8.78 -36.80
N THR A 500 12.04 8.39 -36.97
CA THR A 500 12.71 8.24 -38.26
C THR A 500 13.37 6.87 -38.33
N ARG A 501 13.60 6.36 -39.54
CA ARG A 501 14.56 5.27 -39.76
C ARG A 501 15.97 5.82 -39.91
N PHE A 502 16.96 5.01 -39.58
CA PHE A 502 18.36 5.32 -39.85
C PHE A 502 18.64 5.25 -41.35
N GLU A 503 19.29 6.27 -41.89
CA GLU A 503 19.71 6.32 -43.29
C GLU A 503 21.23 6.11 -43.36
N PRO A 504 21.70 4.93 -43.82
CA PRO A 504 23.12 4.64 -43.89
C PRO A 504 23.78 5.48 -44.99
N LYS A 505 24.91 6.09 -44.64
CA LYS A 505 25.77 6.90 -45.52
C LYS A 505 27.23 6.53 -45.26
N PRO A 506 28.13 6.66 -46.25
CA PRO A 506 29.54 6.36 -46.06
C PRO A 506 30.20 7.12 -44.88
N GLU A 507 29.68 8.29 -44.52
CA GLU A 507 30.16 9.12 -43.41
C GLU A 507 29.64 8.71 -42.01
N ASN A 508 28.57 7.91 -41.92
CA ASN A 508 27.92 7.53 -40.66
C ASN A 508 27.79 6.02 -40.44
N THR A 509 28.28 5.20 -41.38
CA THR A 509 28.34 3.73 -41.26
C THR A 509 29.65 3.19 -41.80
N SER A 510 30.14 2.11 -41.18
CA SER A 510 31.20 1.25 -41.67
C SER A 510 30.66 -0.14 -42.02
N ASN A 511 31.55 -1.12 -42.18
CA ASN A 511 31.20 -2.54 -42.28
C ASN A 511 30.82 -3.21 -40.94
N ARG A 512 30.67 -2.44 -39.86
CA ARG A 512 30.41 -2.95 -38.50
C ARG A 512 28.92 -3.00 -38.19
N VAL A 513 28.45 -4.14 -37.69
CA VAL A 513 27.15 -4.26 -37.01
C VAL A 513 27.39 -4.06 -35.51
N VAL A 514 26.63 -3.16 -34.90
CA VAL A 514 26.71 -2.86 -33.48
C VAL A 514 25.84 -3.84 -32.69
N LEU A 515 26.41 -4.50 -31.68
CA LEU A 515 25.65 -5.30 -30.73
C LEU A 515 25.24 -4.45 -29.52
N VAL A 516 23.95 -4.46 -29.20
CA VAL A 516 23.36 -3.87 -28.01
C VAL A 516 22.81 -4.97 -27.12
N GLU A 517 23.40 -5.15 -25.95
CA GLU A 517 22.98 -6.13 -24.95
C GLU A 517 22.27 -5.40 -23.81
N PHE A 518 20.97 -5.65 -23.64
CA PHE A 518 20.17 -5.06 -22.59
C PHE A 518 19.90 -6.09 -21.49
N PHE A 519 20.43 -5.83 -20.29
CA PHE A 519 20.21 -6.65 -19.10
C PHE A 519 19.03 -6.08 -18.32
N THR A 520 18.00 -6.89 -18.11
CA THR A 520 16.70 -6.44 -17.60
C THR A 520 16.02 -7.45 -16.68
N ASN A 521 14.92 -7.07 -16.07
CA ASN A 521 14.06 -7.94 -15.30
C ASN A 521 12.60 -7.47 -15.36
N GLY A 522 11.67 -8.38 -15.65
CA GLY A 522 10.23 -8.10 -15.80
C GLY A 522 9.53 -7.68 -14.51
N HIS A 523 10.17 -7.84 -13.36
CA HIS A 523 9.68 -7.45 -12.04
C HIS A 523 10.36 -6.19 -11.49
N PHE A 524 11.22 -5.50 -12.25
CA PHE A 524 11.83 -4.24 -11.83
C PHE A 524 10.86 -3.05 -11.95
N GLY A 525 9.88 -3.06 -11.05
CA GLY A 525 8.86 -2.02 -10.83
C GLY A 525 8.21 -2.21 -9.46
N GLN A 526 7.60 -1.14 -8.93
CA GLN A 526 7.02 -1.13 -7.59
C GLN A 526 5.65 -0.45 -7.61
N ARG A 527 4.67 -1.01 -6.88
CA ARG A 527 3.39 -0.34 -6.61
C ARG A 527 3.57 0.66 -5.47
N LEU A 528 3.19 1.91 -5.72
CA LEU A 528 3.12 2.97 -4.72
C LEU A 528 1.66 3.43 -4.56
N PRO A 529 1.33 4.23 -3.52
CA PRO A 529 -0.02 4.74 -3.32
C PRO A 529 -0.59 5.45 -4.55
N GLU A 530 0.25 6.18 -5.30
CA GLU A 530 -0.13 6.88 -6.53
C GLU A 530 -0.16 5.99 -7.80
N GLY A 531 0.16 4.69 -7.69
CA GLY A 531 0.15 3.73 -8.79
C GLY A 531 1.48 2.98 -8.99
N TRP A 532 1.56 2.19 -10.07
CA TRP A 532 2.77 1.45 -10.44
C TRP A 532 3.86 2.39 -10.97
N ARG A 533 5.08 2.24 -10.43
CA ARG A 533 6.32 2.81 -10.96
C ARG A 533 7.14 1.69 -11.59
N SER A 534 7.14 1.66 -12.91
CA SER A 534 7.89 0.68 -13.68
C SER A 534 9.19 1.28 -14.20
N PHE A 535 10.33 0.71 -13.82
CA PHE A 535 11.65 1.24 -14.16
C PHE A 535 12.32 0.47 -15.30
N ALA A 536 12.07 -0.83 -15.44
CA ALA A 536 12.56 -1.59 -16.59
C ALA A 536 11.93 -1.14 -17.92
N ILE A 537 10.74 -0.54 -17.88
CA ILE A 537 9.99 -0.15 -19.08
C ILE A 537 10.73 0.89 -19.94
N GLY A 538 11.45 1.84 -19.33
CA GLY A 538 12.22 2.84 -20.08
C GLY A 538 13.32 2.21 -20.92
N GLY A 539 14.01 1.18 -20.41
CA GLY A 539 15.01 0.44 -21.18
C GLY A 539 14.42 -0.46 -22.25
N ALA A 540 13.28 -1.11 -21.97
CA ALA A 540 12.56 -1.89 -22.97
C ALA A 540 12.09 -1.01 -24.13
N MET A 541 11.50 0.16 -23.84
CA MET A 541 11.15 1.18 -24.83
C MET A 541 12.37 1.64 -25.64
N ALA A 542 13.52 1.85 -24.99
CA ALA A 542 14.74 2.21 -25.70
C ALA A 542 15.22 1.11 -26.66
N ALA A 543 15.15 -0.15 -26.24
CA ALA A 543 15.48 -1.30 -27.11
C ALA A 543 14.52 -1.39 -28.31
N GLU A 544 13.23 -1.17 -28.12
CA GLU A 544 12.24 -1.09 -29.22
C GLU A 544 12.51 0.10 -30.15
N GLY A 545 12.92 1.25 -29.59
CA GLY A 545 13.37 2.40 -30.36
C GLY A 545 14.56 2.08 -31.26
N LEU A 546 15.55 1.37 -30.75
CA LEU A 546 16.71 0.94 -31.53
C LEU A 546 16.33 -0.04 -32.64
N LEU A 547 15.50 -1.04 -32.32
CA LEU A 547 14.99 -2.04 -33.27
C LEU A 547 14.12 -1.42 -34.39
N SER A 548 13.42 -0.32 -34.10
CA SER A 548 12.61 0.40 -35.09
C SER A 548 13.40 1.45 -35.88
N HIS A 549 14.51 1.95 -35.32
CA HIS A 549 15.38 2.93 -35.99
C HIS A 549 16.35 2.27 -36.96
N TYR A 550 17.03 1.20 -36.54
CA TYR A 550 18.10 0.56 -37.30
C TYR A 550 17.64 -0.73 -37.97
N GLU A 551 18.17 -1.00 -39.15
CA GLU A 551 18.04 -2.31 -39.78
C GLU A 551 19.03 -3.31 -39.15
N ARG A 552 18.78 -4.62 -39.33
CA ARG A 552 19.54 -5.70 -38.68
C ARG A 552 21.00 -5.80 -39.13
N ASP A 553 21.33 -5.22 -40.28
CA ASP A 553 22.69 -5.11 -40.80
C ASP A 553 23.49 -3.93 -40.19
N GLN A 554 22.86 -3.15 -39.31
CA GLN A 554 23.49 -2.02 -38.61
C GLN A 554 23.51 -2.25 -37.10
N CYS A 555 22.40 -2.72 -36.53
CA CYS A 555 22.27 -2.93 -35.09
C CYS A 555 21.60 -4.27 -34.79
N ALA A 556 22.26 -5.08 -33.96
CA ALA A 556 21.70 -6.27 -33.34
C ALA A 556 21.37 -5.99 -31.87
N VAL A 557 20.22 -6.46 -31.38
CA VAL A 557 19.82 -6.28 -29.98
C VAL A 557 19.59 -7.64 -29.33
N LEU A 558 20.04 -7.81 -28.08
CA LEU A 558 19.76 -8.97 -27.23
C LEU A 558 19.28 -8.51 -25.87
N MET A 559 18.21 -9.12 -25.37
CA MET A 559 17.69 -8.88 -24.02
C MET A 559 17.99 -10.09 -23.13
N TYR A 560 18.74 -9.87 -22.05
CA TYR A 560 19.07 -10.88 -21.05
C TYR A 560 18.27 -10.61 -19.77
N HIS A 561 17.46 -11.58 -19.37
CA HIS A 561 16.70 -11.49 -18.12
C HIS A 561 17.56 -11.98 -16.95
N VAL A 562 17.77 -11.09 -15.97
CA VAL A 562 18.54 -11.38 -14.76
C VAL A 562 17.62 -11.69 -13.58
N GLU A 563 18.19 -12.19 -12.49
CA GLU A 563 17.45 -12.60 -11.29
C GLU A 563 16.82 -11.43 -10.52
N GLN A 564 17.51 -10.31 -10.35
CA GLN A 564 17.08 -9.25 -9.44
C GLN A 564 16.04 -8.33 -10.09
N PRO A 565 14.97 -7.91 -9.36
CA PRO A 565 14.74 -8.08 -7.92
C PRO A 565 14.01 -9.37 -7.54
N GLU A 566 13.40 -10.04 -8.51
CA GLU A 566 12.69 -11.32 -8.36
C GLU A 566 12.91 -12.17 -9.62
N PRO A 567 13.09 -13.50 -9.48
CA PRO A 567 13.37 -14.37 -10.60
C PRO A 567 12.25 -14.35 -11.63
N THR A 568 12.59 -14.48 -12.91
CA THR A 568 11.63 -14.49 -14.02
C THR A 568 11.73 -15.79 -14.80
N ALA A 569 10.65 -16.19 -15.48
CA ALA A 569 10.66 -17.37 -16.37
C ALA A 569 11.63 -17.23 -17.55
N LEU A 570 12.04 -15.99 -17.86
CA LEU A 570 12.89 -15.66 -18.99
C LEU A 570 14.38 -15.70 -18.65
N MET A 571 14.74 -15.82 -17.37
CA MET A 571 16.14 -16.02 -16.98
C MET A 571 16.59 -17.44 -17.33
N ASN A 572 17.86 -17.57 -17.70
CA ASN A 572 18.45 -18.84 -18.07
C ASN A 572 19.96 -18.83 -17.80
N ALA A 573 20.60 -19.97 -18.00
CA ALA A 573 22.05 -20.13 -17.80
C ALA A 573 22.87 -19.11 -18.61
N LEU A 574 22.46 -18.81 -19.85
CA LEU A 574 23.14 -17.83 -20.69
C LEU A 574 23.01 -16.41 -20.12
N SER A 575 21.80 -15.99 -19.76
CA SER A 575 21.55 -14.63 -19.26
C SER A 575 22.33 -14.35 -17.98
N MET A 576 22.34 -15.31 -17.05
CA MET A 576 23.07 -15.16 -15.79
C MET A 576 24.60 -15.24 -15.98
N HIS A 577 25.06 -16.10 -16.91
CA HIS A 577 26.48 -16.12 -17.29
C HIS A 577 26.94 -14.79 -17.87
N MET A 578 26.15 -14.19 -18.76
CA MET A 578 26.47 -12.90 -19.38
C MET A 578 26.42 -11.74 -18.38
N ALA A 579 25.49 -11.77 -17.41
CA ALA A 579 25.47 -10.78 -16.34
C ALA A 579 26.71 -10.88 -15.44
N GLU A 580 27.10 -12.10 -15.05
CA GLU A 580 28.32 -12.37 -14.28
C GLU A 580 29.59 -12.04 -15.06
N TYR A 581 29.60 -12.21 -16.39
CA TYR A 581 30.73 -11.83 -17.24
C TYR A 581 31.03 -10.33 -17.16
N TYR A 582 29.99 -9.49 -17.19
CA TYR A 582 30.16 -8.04 -17.14
C TYR A 582 30.37 -7.49 -15.71
N ARG A 583 29.77 -8.13 -14.69
CA ARG A 583 29.82 -7.69 -13.28
C ARG A 583 29.42 -6.23 -13.07
N ASP A 584 28.43 -5.76 -13.83
CA ASP A 584 27.93 -4.40 -13.64
C ASP A 584 27.14 -4.33 -12.31
N PRO A 585 27.43 -3.37 -11.41
CA PRO A 585 26.73 -3.28 -10.13
C PRO A 585 25.28 -2.82 -10.27
N ARG A 586 24.87 -2.30 -11.43
CA ARG A 586 23.48 -1.91 -11.67
C ARG A 586 22.63 -3.15 -11.95
N PRO A 587 21.39 -3.20 -11.44
CA PRO A 587 20.50 -4.33 -11.70
C PRO A 587 20.05 -4.41 -13.17
N ILE A 588 19.94 -3.25 -13.83
CA ILE A 588 19.47 -3.13 -15.22
C ILE A 588 20.32 -2.09 -15.94
N TYR A 589 20.86 -2.46 -17.10
CA TYR A 589 21.80 -1.65 -17.87
C TYR A 589 21.91 -2.15 -19.31
N THR A 590 22.52 -1.33 -20.17
CA THR A 590 22.78 -1.67 -21.57
C THR A 590 24.28 -1.67 -21.84
N LYS A 591 24.80 -2.66 -22.57
CA LYS A 591 26.16 -2.67 -23.13
C LYS A 591 26.10 -2.49 -24.64
N VAL A 592 26.94 -1.62 -25.17
CA VAL A 592 27.14 -1.42 -26.61
C VAL A 592 28.53 -1.94 -26.97
N ASN A 593 28.55 -2.94 -27.85
CA ASN A 593 29.73 -3.73 -28.21
C ASN A 593 30.53 -4.25 -26.99
N GLY A 594 29.85 -4.57 -25.89
CA GLY A 594 30.44 -5.09 -24.64
C GLY A 594 31.29 -4.12 -23.82
N VAL A 595 31.58 -2.91 -24.32
CA VAL A 595 32.48 -1.94 -23.67
C VAL A 595 31.78 -0.67 -23.20
N GLU A 596 30.95 -0.06 -24.05
CA GLU A 596 30.26 1.17 -23.68
C GLU A 596 29.03 0.81 -22.85
N THR A 597 28.82 1.52 -21.74
CA THR A 597 27.64 1.28 -20.90
C THR A 597 26.64 2.41 -20.99
N GLY A 598 25.39 2.05 -21.24
CA GLY A 598 24.26 2.96 -21.35
C GLY A 598 23.26 2.77 -20.21
N PRO A 599 22.30 3.71 -20.07
CA PRO A 599 21.16 3.53 -19.17
C PRO A 599 20.27 2.38 -19.66
N GLY A 600 19.74 1.60 -18.70
CA GLY A 600 18.78 0.53 -18.97
C GLY A 600 17.51 0.58 -18.11
N ALA A 601 17.48 1.39 -17.05
CA ALA A 601 16.31 1.55 -16.20
C ALA A 601 15.90 3.01 -16.11
N GLU A 602 14.64 3.31 -16.44
CA GLU A 602 13.99 4.58 -16.17
C GLU A 602 12.46 4.44 -16.31
N LYS A 603 11.70 5.43 -15.80
CA LYS A 603 10.25 5.51 -16.00
C LYS A 603 9.90 5.66 -17.48
N TRP A 604 8.72 5.16 -17.89
CA TRP A 604 8.23 5.26 -19.28
C TRP A 604 8.28 6.67 -19.88
N ARG A 605 7.97 7.71 -19.08
CA ARG A 605 8.01 9.14 -19.52
C ARG A 605 9.38 9.62 -19.98
N LYS A 606 10.44 8.91 -19.65
CA LYS A 606 11.81 9.21 -20.04
C LYS A 606 12.41 8.11 -20.93
N GLY A 607 11.59 7.18 -21.44
CA GLY A 607 12.06 6.14 -22.36
C GLY A 607 12.80 6.72 -23.57
N GLU A 608 12.33 7.84 -24.11
CA GLU A 608 13.01 8.58 -25.20
C GLU A 608 14.42 9.05 -24.80
N GLN A 609 14.62 9.50 -23.56
CA GLN A 609 15.95 9.91 -23.08
C GLN A 609 16.91 8.72 -23.01
N VAL A 610 16.40 7.55 -22.59
CA VAL A 610 17.17 6.31 -22.56
C VAL A 610 17.48 5.84 -23.99
N TYR A 611 16.52 5.96 -24.91
CA TYR A 611 16.72 5.70 -26.33
C TYR A 611 17.82 6.58 -26.92
N GLU A 612 17.74 7.91 -26.80
CA GLU A 612 18.74 8.82 -27.39
C GLU A 612 20.14 8.56 -26.83
N ALA A 613 20.26 8.35 -25.52
CA ALA A 613 21.55 8.02 -24.90
C ALA A 613 22.17 6.74 -25.49
N ASN A 614 21.37 5.69 -25.72
CA ASN A 614 21.87 4.46 -26.34
C ASN A 614 22.09 4.64 -27.85
N ARG A 615 21.26 5.42 -28.54
CA ARG A 615 21.40 5.74 -29.96
C ARG A 615 22.71 6.45 -30.26
N GLU A 616 23.10 7.45 -29.45
CA GLU A 616 24.38 8.15 -29.59
C GLU A 616 25.59 7.19 -29.53
N ARG A 617 25.54 6.22 -28.61
CA ARG A 617 26.57 5.17 -28.48
C ARG A 617 26.61 4.25 -29.70
N VAL A 618 25.43 3.88 -30.23
CA VAL A 618 25.34 3.09 -31.46
C VAL A 618 25.92 3.86 -32.65
N VAL A 619 25.56 5.13 -32.85
CA VAL A 619 26.12 5.96 -33.93
C VAL A 619 27.64 6.08 -33.82
N SER A 620 28.16 6.32 -32.61
CA SER A 620 29.60 6.38 -32.34
C SER A 620 30.32 5.06 -32.67
N ALA A 621 29.65 3.93 -32.48
CA ALA A 621 30.19 2.61 -32.80
C ALA A 621 30.09 2.26 -34.30
N LEU A 622 29.03 2.71 -34.98
CA LEU A 622 28.77 2.42 -36.40
C LEU A 622 29.84 2.98 -37.34
N VAL A 623 30.48 4.09 -37.01
CA VAL A 623 31.54 4.70 -37.84
C VAL A 623 32.91 4.02 -37.70
N LYS A 624 33.06 3.09 -36.75
CA LYS A 624 34.33 2.39 -36.52
C LYS A 624 34.41 1.19 -37.46
N GLU A 625 35.40 1.15 -38.33
CA GLU A 625 35.68 -0.01 -39.17
C GLU A 625 36.09 -1.23 -38.34
N THR A 626 35.94 -2.42 -38.92
CA THR A 626 36.34 -3.68 -38.30
C THR A 626 36.99 -4.60 -39.31
N ASP A 627 38.05 -5.31 -38.91
CA ASP A 627 38.75 -6.30 -39.75
C ASP A 627 38.01 -7.66 -39.83
N TRP A 628 36.77 -7.70 -39.34
CA TRP A 628 36.02 -8.91 -39.05
C TRP A 628 34.73 -9.00 -39.87
N GLU A 629 34.46 -10.17 -40.43
CA GLU A 629 33.23 -10.47 -41.17
C GLU A 629 32.59 -11.74 -40.58
N ILE A 630 31.26 -11.74 -40.48
CA ILE A 630 30.49 -12.90 -40.03
C ILE A 630 29.37 -13.18 -41.03
N ASP A 631 29.47 -14.31 -41.74
CA ASP A 631 28.40 -14.83 -42.58
C ASP A 631 27.60 -15.86 -41.77
N LEU A 632 26.34 -15.56 -41.46
CA LEU A 632 25.46 -16.44 -40.69
C LEU A 632 24.32 -16.95 -41.59
N THR A 633 24.13 -18.27 -41.63
CA THR A 633 23.01 -18.91 -42.33
C THR A 633 22.26 -19.85 -41.39
N ALA A 634 20.93 -19.85 -41.45
CA ALA A 634 20.11 -20.70 -40.60
C ALA A 634 18.73 -20.99 -41.18
N LYS A 635 18.16 -22.13 -40.79
CA LYS A 635 16.77 -22.52 -41.08
C LYS A 635 16.11 -23.17 -39.86
N ILE A 636 14.79 -23.15 -39.83
CA ILE A 636 13.95 -23.86 -38.86
C ILE A 636 13.05 -24.83 -39.60
N GLU A 637 13.20 -26.12 -39.31
CA GLU A 637 12.39 -27.20 -39.85
C GLU A 637 12.03 -28.17 -38.72
N ALA A 638 10.76 -28.55 -38.63
CA ALA A 638 10.26 -29.50 -37.62
C ALA A 638 10.68 -29.19 -36.16
N GLY A 639 10.77 -27.90 -35.80
CA GLY A 639 11.16 -27.47 -34.44
C GLY A 639 12.66 -27.55 -34.15
N VAL A 640 13.50 -27.76 -35.18
CA VAL A 640 14.96 -27.78 -35.08
C VAL A 640 15.52 -26.57 -35.81
N VAL A 641 16.41 -25.82 -35.15
CA VAL A 641 17.20 -24.75 -35.76
C VAL A 641 18.56 -25.29 -36.15
N SER A 642 18.95 -25.11 -37.42
CA SER A 642 20.21 -25.62 -37.97
C SER A 642 20.85 -24.62 -38.91
N GLY A 643 22.18 -24.63 -38.98
CA GLY A 643 22.94 -23.70 -39.80
C GLY A 643 24.42 -23.65 -39.46
N GLU A 644 25.08 -22.60 -39.94
CA GLU A 644 26.49 -22.35 -39.63
C GLU A 644 26.81 -20.85 -39.60
N ALA A 645 27.79 -20.48 -38.78
CA ALA A 645 28.44 -19.18 -38.81
C ALA A 645 29.85 -19.32 -39.37
N VAL A 646 30.19 -18.48 -40.34
CA VAL A 646 31.53 -18.37 -40.91
C VAL A 646 32.12 -17.03 -40.47
N VAL A 647 33.18 -17.08 -39.66
CA VAL A 647 33.89 -15.88 -39.18
C VAL A 647 35.21 -15.75 -39.92
N LYS A 648 35.47 -14.56 -40.47
CA LYS A 648 36.71 -14.21 -41.15
C LYS A 648 37.38 -13.05 -40.43
N GLY A 649 38.70 -13.10 -40.29
CA GLY A 649 39.50 -12.05 -39.67
C GLY A 649 40.86 -12.54 -39.17
N PRO A 650 41.71 -11.64 -38.66
CA PRO A 650 43.08 -11.94 -38.29
C PRO A 650 43.16 -12.95 -37.12
N ALA A 651 44.18 -13.81 -37.11
CA ALA A 651 44.40 -14.69 -35.96
C ALA A 651 44.80 -13.86 -34.73
N ALA A 652 44.03 -13.95 -33.64
CA ALA A 652 44.35 -13.29 -32.38
C ALA A 652 43.97 -14.16 -31.18
N SER A 653 44.69 -14.01 -30.08
CA SER A 653 44.42 -14.72 -28.83
C SER A 653 43.28 -14.06 -28.05
N GLY A 654 42.59 -14.84 -27.20
CA GLY A 654 41.50 -14.33 -26.35
C GLY A 654 40.20 -14.01 -27.10
N LEU A 655 40.06 -14.41 -28.36
CA LEU A 655 38.84 -14.21 -29.13
C LEU A 655 37.90 -15.42 -29.05
N TYR A 656 36.62 -15.15 -28.89
CA TYR A 656 35.55 -16.15 -28.81
C TYR A 656 34.39 -15.75 -29.71
N VAL A 657 33.84 -16.72 -30.44
CA VAL A 657 32.64 -16.57 -31.25
C VAL A 657 31.46 -17.17 -30.49
N GLN A 658 30.36 -16.42 -30.43
CA GLN A 658 29.12 -16.85 -29.81
C GLN A 658 27.98 -16.73 -30.83
N ILE A 659 27.04 -17.68 -30.78
CA ILE A 659 25.82 -17.70 -31.60
C ILE A 659 24.67 -17.81 -30.61
N VAL A 660 23.87 -16.77 -30.48
CA VAL A 660 22.77 -16.69 -29.53
C VAL A 660 21.45 -16.92 -30.24
N LEU A 661 20.65 -17.86 -29.72
CA LEU A 661 19.24 -18.00 -30.05
C LEU A 661 18.43 -17.02 -29.22
N ALA A 662 17.65 -16.18 -29.90
CA ALA A 662 16.76 -15.20 -29.28
C ALA A 662 15.32 -15.31 -29.80
N GLU A 663 14.35 -14.85 -29.02
CA GLU A 663 12.96 -14.69 -29.44
C GLU A 663 12.62 -13.22 -29.67
N ARG A 664 12.14 -12.87 -30.86
CA ARG A 664 11.77 -11.51 -31.25
C ARG A 664 10.66 -10.92 -30.38
N GLY A 665 9.77 -11.74 -29.86
CA GLY A 665 8.74 -11.34 -28.91
C GLY A 665 8.35 -12.48 -27.98
N VAL A 666 8.35 -12.22 -26.68
CA VAL A 666 7.89 -13.14 -25.64
C VAL A 666 6.89 -12.43 -24.74
N LEU A 667 5.70 -13.00 -24.58
CA LEU A 667 4.68 -12.46 -23.70
C LEU A 667 5.05 -12.75 -22.25
N TYR A 668 5.34 -11.75 -21.43
CA TYR A 668 5.65 -11.97 -20.02
C TYR A 668 5.26 -10.72 -19.21
N PRO A 669 4.02 -10.64 -18.71
CA PRO A 669 3.57 -9.51 -17.91
C PRO A 669 4.18 -9.59 -16.50
N GLY A 670 4.91 -8.55 -16.13
CA GLY A 670 5.45 -8.39 -14.79
C GLY A 670 5.27 -6.98 -14.24
N LYS A 671 5.84 -6.72 -13.06
CA LYS A 671 5.77 -5.43 -12.35
C LYS A 671 6.40 -4.28 -13.14
N ALA A 672 7.24 -4.60 -14.12
CA ALA A 672 7.83 -3.65 -15.06
C ALA A 672 6.86 -3.10 -16.11
N GLN A 673 5.59 -3.55 -16.17
CA GLN A 673 4.61 -3.12 -17.19
C GLN A 673 5.04 -3.36 -18.66
N VAL A 674 6.14 -4.09 -18.88
CA VAL A 674 6.53 -4.62 -20.18
C VAL A 674 5.75 -5.90 -20.39
N VAL A 675 4.85 -5.89 -21.37
CA VAL A 675 4.01 -7.06 -21.69
C VAL A 675 4.70 -7.98 -22.69
N VAL A 676 5.31 -7.41 -23.73
CA VAL A 676 6.07 -8.15 -24.75
C VAL A 676 7.55 -7.78 -24.61
N ASN A 677 8.39 -8.78 -24.32
CA ASN A 677 9.83 -8.62 -24.22
C ASN A 677 10.45 -8.97 -25.57
N ARG A 678 11.29 -8.09 -26.12
CA ARG A 678 11.87 -8.25 -27.46
C ARG A 678 13.23 -8.94 -27.40
N MET A 679 13.62 -9.62 -28.47
CA MET A 679 14.96 -10.20 -28.64
C MET A 679 15.50 -10.94 -27.39
N VAL A 680 14.63 -11.70 -26.71
CA VAL A 680 14.97 -12.37 -25.45
C VAL A 680 15.95 -13.50 -25.72
N ALA A 681 17.16 -13.42 -25.18
CA ALA A 681 18.19 -14.44 -25.34
C ALA A 681 17.79 -15.72 -24.60
N ARG A 682 17.69 -16.85 -25.32
CA ARG A 682 17.22 -18.14 -24.80
C ARG A 682 18.35 -19.14 -24.58
N ALA A 683 19.34 -19.18 -25.47
CA ALA A 683 20.46 -20.11 -25.39
C ALA A 683 21.61 -19.73 -26.32
N THR A 684 22.75 -20.38 -26.10
CA THR A 684 23.89 -20.37 -27.02
C THR A 684 23.84 -21.62 -27.92
N LEU A 685 24.09 -21.45 -29.22
CA LEU A 685 24.14 -22.54 -30.21
C LEU A 685 25.56 -23.06 -30.43
N THR A 686 26.54 -22.58 -29.68
CA THR A 686 27.93 -23.05 -29.75
C THR A 686 28.25 -24.15 -28.74
N GLY A 687 27.24 -24.67 -28.02
CA GLY A 687 27.37 -25.68 -26.96
C GLY A 687 28.09 -25.23 -25.68
N LYS A 688 28.57 -23.99 -25.62
CA LYS A 688 29.31 -23.40 -24.47
C LYS A 688 28.84 -21.98 -24.20
N LEU A 689 28.63 -21.64 -22.92
CA LEU A 689 28.17 -20.31 -22.49
C LEU A 689 29.15 -19.18 -22.86
N ASP A 690 30.45 -19.47 -22.87
CA ASP A 690 31.48 -18.52 -23.29
C ASP A 690 31.64 -18.37 -24.81
N GLY A 691 30.95 -19.20 -25.60
CA GLY A 691 31.23 -19.35 -27.02
C GLY A 691 32.34 -20.38 -27.30
N VAL A 692 32.78 -20.42 -28.55
CA VAL A 692 33.92 -21.21 -29.00
C VAL A 692 35.12 -20.30 -29.26
N ARG A 693 36.31 -20.74 -28.87
CA ARG A 693 37.55 -19.99 -29.10
C ARG A 693 37.77 -19.84 -30.61
N TYR A 694 38.03 -18.61 -31.05
CA TYR A 694 38.37 -18.34 -32.44
C TYR A 694 39.78 -18.85 -32.75
N ALA A 695 39.87 -19.84 -33.63
CA ALA A 695 41.10 -20.47 -34.08
C ALA A 695 41.00 -20.72 -35.59
N PRO A 696 41.18 -19.68 -36.43
CA PRO A 696 40.93 -19.78 -37.85
C PRO A 696 42.00 -20.59 -38.57
N GLU A 697 41.56 -21.36 -39.56
CA GLU A 697 42.44 -21.96 -40.56
C GLU A 697 42.39 -21.08 -41.82
N GLY A 698 43.54 -20.55 -42.25
CA GLY A 698 43.59 -19.64 -43.40
C GLY A 698 42.79 -18.34 -43.22
N GLY A 699 42.62 -17.85 -41.98
CA GLY A 699 41.87 -16.62 -41.69
C GLY A 699 40.35 -16.79 -41.63
N LYS A 700 39.85 -18.04 -41.67
CA LYS A 700 38.43 -18.38 -41.60
C LYS A 700 38.17 -19.48 -40.55
N MET A 701 37.04 -19.38 -39.86
CA MET A 701 36.53 -20.42 -38.95
C MET A 701 35.04 -20.66 -39.24
N THR A 702 34.64 -21.91 -39.43
CA THR A 702 33.23 -22.31 -39.58
C THR A 702 32.72 -22.99 -38.31
N ILE A 703 31.54 -22.60 -37.83
CA ILE A 703 30.93 -23.11 -36.62
C ILE A 703 29.52 -23.62 -36.97
N PRO A 704 29.32 -24.93 -37.14
CA PRO A 704 28.00 -25.51 -37.39
C PRO A 704 27.19 -25.58 -36.08
N PHE A 705 25.87 -25.53 -36.20
CA PHE A 705 24.94 -25.77 -35.09
C PHE A 705 23.68 -26.49 -35.57
N ASN A 706 23.10 -27.29 -34.68
CA ASN A 706 21.87 -28.03 -34.91
C ASN A 706 21.21 -28.35 -33.56
N GLU A 707 20.18 -27.60 -33.20
CA GLU A 707 19.56 -27.65 -31.87
C GLU A 707 18.03 -27.74 -31.97
N ALA A 708 17.41 -28.61 -31.18
CA ALA A 708 15.95 -28.68 -31.09
C ALA A 708 15.44 -27.60 -30.11
N LEU A 709 14.41 -26.86 -30.51
CA LEU A 709 13.83 -25.81 -29.67
C LEU A 709 13.25 -26.37 -28.36
N ALA A 710 12.72 -27.60 -28.40
CA ALA A 710 12.23 -28.31 -27.22
C ALA A 710 13.36 -28.60 -26.21
N ASP A 711 14.56 -28.96 -26.68
CA ASP A 711 15.72 -29.20 -25.82
C ASP A 711 16.19 -27.90 -25.15
N VAL A 712 16.13 -26.78 -25.89
CA VAL A 712 16.41 -25.45 -25.33
C VAL A 712 15.38 -25.08 -24.25
N THR A 713 14.08 -25.31 -24.50
CA THR A 713 13.04 -25.10 -23.48
C THR A 713 13.28 -25.96 -22.24
N ALA A 714 13.54 -27.26 -22.41
CA ALA A 714 13.81 -28.18 -21.31
C ALA A 714 15.07 -27.77 -20.51
N ALA A 715 16.13 -27.31 -21.19
CA ALA A 715 17.34 -26.83 -20.54
C ALA A 715 17.09 -25.56 -19.70
N ASN A 716 16.24 -24.66 -20.19
CA ASN A 716 15.86 -23.45 -19.46
C ASN A 716 14.98 -23.79 -18.25
N GLU A 717 14.01 -24.69 -18.39
CA GLU A 717 13.20 -25.15 -17.25
C GLU A 717 14.04 -25.88 -16.20
N ALA A 718 14.95 -26.76 -16.61
CA ALA A 718 15.88 -27.43 -15.71
C ALA A 718 16.84 -26.45 -15.01
N TYR A 719 17.17 -25.32 -15.65
CA TYR A 719 17.91 -24.25 -14.99
C TYR A 719 17.09 -23.60 -13.87
N LEU A 720 15.83 -23.27 -14.12
CA LEU A 720 14.92 -22.71 -13.11
C LEU A 720 14.71 -23.68 -11.94
N ASP A 721 14.53 -24.97 -12.23
CA ASP A 721 14.41 -26.02 -11.20
C ASP A 721 15.66 -26.07 -10.30
N ARG A 722 16.87 -26.03 -10.89
CA ARG A 722 18.12 -26.01 -10.13
C ARG A 722 18.27 -24.74 -9.30
N TYR A 723 17.88 -23.59 -9.84
CA TYR A 723 17.90 -22.32 -9.11
C TYR A 723 16.99 -22.39 -7.87
N GLU A 724 15.78 -22.93 -8.02
CA GLU A 724 14.82 -23.10 -6.92
C GLU A 724 15.32 -24.11 -5.87
N GLN A 725 15.85 -25.26 -6.32
CA GLN A 725 16.47 -26.26 -5.43
C GLN A 725 17.69 -25.71 -4.67
N GLY A 726 18.40 -24.74 -5.26
CA GLY A 726 19.51 -24.03 -4.65
C GLY A 726 19.11 -22.98 -3.61
N GLY A 727 17.81 -22.84 -3.29
CA GLY A 727 17.29 -21.86 -2.34
C GLY A 727 16.79 -20.56 -2.98
N GLY A 728 16.78 -20.48 -4.33
CA GLY A 728 16.15 -19.40 -5.07
C GLY A 728 14.63 -19.39 -4.89
N LYS A 729 14.00 -18.21 -5.10
CA LYS A 729 12.53 -18.11 -5.05
C LYS A 729 11.91 -18.84 -6.24
N SER A 730 10.75 -19.46 -6.03
CA SER A 730 9.99 -20.08 -7.12
C SER A 730 9.61 -19.04 -8.17
N CYS A 731 9.71 -19.43 -9.43
CA CYS A 731 9.37 -18.61 -10.57
C CYS A 731 8.33 -19.31 -11.45
N SER A 732 7.53 -18.51 -12.15
CA SER A 732 6.58 -19.05 -13.11
C SER A 732 7.32 -19.79 -14.24
N ARG A 733 6.70 -20.85 -14.78
CA ARG A 733 7.14 -21.47 -16.06
C ARG A 733 6.39 -20.88 -17.26
N LEU A 734 5.57 -19.85 -17.02
CA LEU A 734 4.92 -19.10 -18.07
C LEU A 734 5.96 -18.56 -19.05
N SER A 735 5.78 -18.84 -20.34
CA SER A 735 6.61 -18.31 -21.44
C SER A 735 8.02 -18.91 -21.59
N THR A 736 8.26 -20.11 -21.03
CA THR A 736 9.48 -20.93 -21.26
C THR A 736 9.47 -21.69 -22.59
N THR A 737 8.29 -21.92 -23.17
CA THR A 737 8.15 -22.52 -24.50
C THR A 737 8.57 -21.50 -25.57
N ILE A 738 9.46 -21.91 -26.48
CA ILE A 738 9.94 -21.06 -27.58
C ILE A 738 8.99 -21.16 -28.78
N ASP A 739 8.52 -20.02 -29.30
CA ASP A 739 7.74 -19.99 -30.54
C ASP A 739 8.68 -20.04 -31.76
N PRO A 740 8.64 -21.10 -32.60
CA PRO A 740 9.49 -21.20 -33.78
C PRO A 740 9.34 -20.02 -34.74
N ARG A 741 8.17 -19.37 -34.76
CA ARG A 741 7.87 -18.19 -35.58
C ARG A 741 8.46 -16.91 -35.02
N GLN A 742 9.04 -16.93 -33.82
CA GLN A 742 9.65 -15.74 -33.19
C GLN A 742 11.17 -15.88 -33.10
N VAL A 743 11.78 -16.97 -33.57
CA VAL A 743 13.22 -17.18 -33.46
C VAL A 743 14.01 -16.20 -34.32
N SER A 744 15.06 -15.62 -33.74
CA SER A 744 16.12 -14.84 -34.38
C SER A 744 17.47 -15.34 -33.87
N LEU A 745 18.52 -15.23 -34.67
CA LEU A 745 19.88 -15.57 -34.27
C LEU A 745 20.77 -14.33 -34.31
N VAL A 746 21.65 -14.21 -33.32
CA VAL A 746 22.69 -13.18 -33.27
C VAL A 746 24.04 -13.87 -33.10
N ALA A 747 24.95 -13.71 -34.05
CA ALA A 747 26.33 -14.19 -33.93
C ALA A 747 27.27 -13.01 -33.72
N TYR A 748 28.26 -13.17 -32.86
CA TYR A 748 29.27 -12.14 -32.63
C TYR A 748 30.61 -12.73 -32.22
N ILE A 749 31.67 -11.99 -32.51
CA ILE A 749 33.03 -12.28 -32.05
C ILE A 749 33.45 -11.25 -31.01
N ARG A 750 33.94 -11.72 -29.86
CA ARG A 750 34.37 -10.88 -28.74
C ARG A 750 35.78 -11.20 -28.28
N ASN A 751 36.45 -10.20 -27.73
CA ASN A 751 37.70 -10.35 -27.01
C ASN A 751 37.39 -10.49 -25.51
N VAL A 752 37.74 -11.63 -24.90
CA VAL A 752 37.40 -11.88 -23.49
C VAL A 752 38.18 -11.01 -22.51
N GLY A 753 39.36 -10.53 -22.91
CA GLY A 753 40.22 -9.67 -22.09
C GLY A 753 39.72 -8.22 -22.05
N THR A 754 39.33 -7.65 -23.19
CA THR A 754 38.82 -6.27 -23.27
C THR A 754 37.29 -6.19 -23.14
N ARG A 755 36.60 -7.32 -23.30
CA ARG A 755 35.14 -7.46 -23.41
C ARG A 755 34.54 -6.85 -24.66
N GLU A 756 35.38 -6.35 -25.58
CA GLU A 756 34.91 -5.74 -26.81
C GLU A 756 34.33 -6.77 -27.77
N VAL A 757 33.15 -6.47 -28.30
CA VAL A 757 32.56 -7.15 -29.46
C VAL A 757 33.05 -6.48 -30.73
N LEU A 758 33.84 -7.21 -31.51
CA LEU A 758 34.54 -6.68 -32.69
C LEU A 758 33.65 -6.66 -33.93
N GLN A 759 32.71 -7.62 -34.03
CA GLN A 759 31.70 -7.69 -35.08
C GLN A 759 30.51 -8.52 -34.61
N ALA A 760 29.33 -8.20 -35.13
CA ALA A 760 28.10 -8.97 -34.92
C ALA A 760 27.36 -9.18 -36.25
N VAL A 761 26.33 -10.02 -36.24
CA VAL A 761 25.33 -10.15 -37.31
C VAL A 761 24.04 -10.69 -36.69
N GLN A 762 22.90 -10.23 -37.20
CA GLN A 762 21.58 -10.74 -36.81
C GLN A 762 20.82 -11.23 -38.05
N ILE A 763 20.23 -12.43 -37.95
CA ILE A 763 19.34 -12.97 -38.99
C ILE A 763 18.06 -13.55 -38.37
N ASN A 764 17.01 -13.61 -39.18
CA ASN A 764 15.90 -14.53 -38.94
C ASN A 764 16.18 -15.82 -39.73
N PRO A 765 16.12 -17.01 -39.09
CA PRO A 765 16.22 -18.25 -39.82
C PRO A 765 15.13 -18.38 -40.89
N VAL A 766 15.45 -19.02 -42.01
CA VAL A 766 14.45 -19.39 -43.02
C VAL A 766 13.43 -20.31 -42.36
N GLY A 767 12.13 -19.99 -42.48
CA GLY A 767 11.04 -20.72 -41.81
C GLY A 767 10.59 -20.12 -40.46
N ALA A 768 11.30 -19.13 -39.92
CA ALA A 768 10.90 -18.40 -38.71
C ALA A 768 9.92 -17.25 -38.98
N GLU A 769 9.59 -16.95 -40.24
CA GLU A 769 8.64 -15.90 -40.62
C GLU A 769 7.32 -16.53 -41.07
N LEU A 770 6.19 -15.98 -40.62
CA LEU A 770 4.89 -16.30 -41.22
C LEU A 770 4.97 -15.86 -42.68
N LYS A 771 4.84 -16.79 -43.63
CA LYS A 771 4.52 -16.42 -45.01
C LYS A 771 3.20 -15.65 -44.93
N GLU A 772 3.25 -14.32 -45.04
CA GLU A 772 2.05 -13.55 -45.34
C GLU A 772 1.51 -14.11 -46.65
N LYS A 773 0.45 -14.91 -46.58
CA LYS A 773 -0.39 -15.13 -47.74
C LYS A 773 -1.03 -13.78 -48.01
N ARG A 774 -0.42 -13.02 -48.92
CA ARG A 774 -1.04 -11.84 -49.53
C ARG A 774 -2.39 -12.21 -50.14
#